data_AF-A0A6A5BWL8-F1
#
_entry.id   AF-A0A6A5BWL8-F1
#
_cell.length_a   1.000
_cell.length_b   1.000
_cell.length_c   1.000
_cell.angle_alpha   90.00
_cell.angle_beta   90.00
_cell.angle_gamma   90.00
#
_symmetry.space_group_name_H-M   'P 1'
#
loop_
_entity.id
_entity.type
_entity.pdbx_description
1 polymer ?
#
loop_
_entity_poly.entity_id
_entity_poly.type
_entity_poly.pdbx_seq_one_letter_code
_entity_poly.pdbx_strand_id
1 'polypeptide(L)'
;MFKPKQQESHSDAFVAPMKMNLKYEASSSKPSSFWKYQEEYEAIFPFSKDQVMQHVQKTIHDINQDETKPERVFYSAVRGIYLYGSRTFKTNMNDSDFDFVFLADDLTSENSSEGGFSRNSQYMLHTTIRVQHENGETEYELEIMMMNTFVFLEMAFAEIPVILLSVQQPNEKFVLFEDDKMKIWRENWNKWFLRLPRSRNAILHELNFSYNKAYRFWLALQNGVHTTEKAQKDYLKKVKKNLAHGIRFCKYGYQIVFGGCIYDYLETNTLYDELVFRTDHFTTWQQFESSVKHLYDKWMVEYKQDVKALMREARKNCLNMRREHPLLVIDFLNTFCKKFVKKSTFMIGSNVEDVQYMFGPFTLSRLFAISVSPVLRSSDEINNPSISTLFKLDLDATYQNNENAVSFRDMELFLECNGLVVEVKPLSNNDDTTEVSYRPVCVPRFYYENYQDLDARYGENYCNTIDLSRYTIFENPTGIQCQLYYYNGEWRISSSDQYSKWYLWVMKKDDEFKHCTESRFKELWNELGMQYPSMEDAFFNFFFVFQEKSRRIIFKGYRSLDTFKECKNWKEFGNKYHWKDQVNTLNYTSMESLIAAVNDFNMYSPSEFEGVECIDFENCEHGFQLRSSLRFRVPFLRLTNINYITSIIDQDIVANPPMDLVTSKYNLDLLVSILLQSTLSAVDKSDELAIEELNRIFLPLYRKLKNSYLTLCKLIDDFYNNSLLNIENDYEQFNEKCKDFLEGKLTIGKQFQGPKKKQPLR
;
A
#
# COMPACT_ATOMS: atom_id res chain seq x y z
N MET A 1 6.34 16.96 49.43
CA MET A 1 7.10 15.91 50.16
C MET A 1 6.56 14.55 49.76
N PHE A 2 7.20 13.88 48.80
CA PHE A 2 6.95 12.48 48.47
C PHE A 2 8.30 11.77 48.42
N LYS A 3 8.46 10.72 49.24
CA LYS A 3 9.70 9.94 49.33
C LYS A 3 9.95 9.18 48.02
N PRO A 4 11.20 9.08 47.55
CA PRO A 4 11.53 8.22 46.43
C PRO A 4 11.48 6.75 46.87
N LYS A 5 10.83 5.89 46.07
CA LYS A 5 10.91 4.44 46.22
C LYS A 5 12.31 3.97 45.80
N GLN A 6 12.91 3.12 46.61
CA GLN A 6 14.19 2.47 46.35
C GLN A 6 14.13 1.69 45.02
N GLN A 7 15.12 1.93 44.15
CA GLN A 7 15.41 1.09 43.00
C GLN A 7 15.94 -0.26 43.50
N GLU A 8 15.18 -1.32 43.27
CA GLU A 8 15.73 -2.68 43.25
C GLU A 8 16.50 -2.87 41.94
N SER A 9 17.74 -3.33 42.06
CA SER A 9 18.60 -3.68 40.92
C SER A 9 18.04 -4.92 40.23
N HIS A 10 17.32 -4.73 39.12
CA HIS A 10 16.99 -5.83 38.23
C HIS A 10 18.24 -6.23 37.45
N SER A 11 18.73 -7.42 37.77
CA SER A 11 19.69 -8.16 36.96
C SER A 11 19.18 -8.31 35.53
N ASP A 12 20.05 -8.08 34.55
CA ASP A 12 19.83 -8.31 33.12
C ASP A 12 19.38 -9.74 32.84
N ALA A 13 18.06 -9.97 32.89
CA ALA A 13 17.45 -11.18 32.38
C ALA A 13 17.33 -11.02 30.86
N PHE A 14 18.39 -11.40 30.13
CA PHE A 14 18.31 -11.68 28.70
C PHE A 14 17.19 -12.72 28.50
N VAL A 15 16.08 -12.29 27.92
CA VAL A 15 14.98 -13.17 27.52
C VAL A 15 15.55 -14.11 26.46
N ALA A 16 15.54 -15.42 26.74
CA ALA A 16 15.98 -16.41 25.78
C ALA A 16 15.18 -16.28 24.48
N PRO A 17 15.83 -16.30 23.29
CA PRO A 17 15.14 -16.19 22.02
C PRO A 17 14.08 -17.29 21.91
N MET A 18 12.88 -16.90 21.47
CA MET A 18 11.78 -17.83 21.28
C MET A 18 12.19 -18.82 20.18
N LYS A 19 12.48 -20.07 20.54
CA LYS A 19 12.71 -21.14 19.55
C LYS A 19 11.47 -21.24 18.66
N MET A 20 11.58 -20.72 17.43
CA MET A 20 10.52 -20.86 16.44
C MET A 20 10.45 -22.34 16.06
N ASN A 21 9.46 -23.04 16.60
CA ASN A 21 9.07 -24.34 16.07
C ASN A 21 8.42 -24.09 14.71
N LEU A 22 9.23 -24.15 13.64
CA LEU A 22 8.72 -24.19 12.28
C LEU A 22 7.68 -25.32 12.21
N LYS A 23 6.41 -24.97 11.99
CA LYS A 23 5.31 -25.93 11.80
C LYS A 23 5.35 -26.64 10.44
N TYR A 24 6.55 -26.74 9.88
CA TYR A 24 6.82 -27.49 8.68
C TYR A 24 6.58 -28.97 8.95
N GLU A 25 5.62 -29.55 8.26
CA GLU A 25 5.31 -30.96 8.38
C GLU A 25 6.06 -31.73 7.28
N ALA A 26 7.34 -32.06 7.53
CA ALA A 26 8.14 -32.84 6.58
C ALA A 26 7.45 -34.16 6.15
N SER A 27 6.67 -34.76 7.05
CA SER A 27 5.86 -35.96 6.75
C SER A 27 4.77 -35.75 5.69
N SER A 28 4.32 -34.50 5.52
CA SER A 28 3.31 -34.07 4.55
C SER A 28 3.92 -33.71 3.19
N SER A 29 5.25 -33.50 3.15
CA SER A 29 6.03 -33.26 1.93
C SER A 29 6.27 -34.54 1.16
N LYS A 30 5.32 -34.86 0.28
CA LYS A 30 5.40 -36.04 -0.58
C LYS A 30 4.94 -35.69 -1.98
N PRO A 31 5.54 -36.29 -3.03
CA PRO A 31 4.89 -36.33 -4.32
C PRO A 31 3.47 -36.87 -4.16
N SER A 32 2.55 -36.41 -4.98
CA SER A 32 1.21 -36.98 -4.99
C SER A 32 1.27 -38.46 -5.30
N SER A 33 0.40 -39.21 -4.62
CA SER A 33 0.19 -40.65 -4.85
C SER A 33 -0.62 -40.95 -6.11
N PHE A 34 -1.29 -39.95 -6.68
CA PHE A 34 -2.15 -40.07 -7.86
C PHE A 34 -1.49 -39.53 -9.13
N TRP A 35 -0.54 -38.59 -9.00
CA TRP A 35 0.25 -38.08 -10.12
C TRP A 35 1.56 -38.87 -10.20
N LYS A 36 1.78 -39.65 -11.28
CA LYS A 36 3.03 -40.39 -11.48
C LYS A 36 4.19 -39.41 -11.67
N TYR A 37 5.00 -39.21 -10.64
CA TYR A 37 6.27 -38.51 -10.77
C TYR A 37 7.25 -39.42 -11.55
N GLN A 38 7.51 -39.12 -12.82
CA GLN A 38 8.64 -39.72 -13.52
C GLN A 38 9.90 -38.94 -13.16
N GLU A 39 10.85 -39.59 -12.50
CA GLU A 39 12.16 -39.02 -12.16
C GLU A 39 12.95 -38.56 -13.42
N GLU A 40 12.61 -39.07 -14.61
CA GLU A 40 13.28 -38.81 -15.88
C GLU A 40 13.08 -37.40 -16.48
N TYR A 41 12.16 -36.57 -15.95
CA TYR A 41 11.98 -35.19 -16.39
C TYR A 41 12.74 -34.21 -15.46
N GLU A 42 14.07 -34.28 -15.47
CA GLU A 42 14.91 -33.31 -14.75
C GLU A 42 14.80 -31.88 -15.31
N ALA A 43 14.39 -31.74 -16.58
CA ALA A 43 14.05 -30.49 -17.24
C ALA A 43 12.55 -30.19 -17.06
N ILE A 44 12.23 -29.11 -16.33
CA ILE A 44 10.84 -28.67 -16.06
C ILE A 44 10.12 -28.21 -17.35
N PHE A 45 10.87 -27.72 -18.34
CA PHE A 45 10.32 -27.18 -19.58
C PHE A 45 10.73 -28.04 -20.79
N PRO A 46 9.77 -28.48 -21.61
CA PRO A 46 10.07 -29.18 -22.87
C PRO A 46 10.50 -28.21 -23.98
N PHE A 47 10.42 -26.89 -23.75
CA PHE A 47 10.75 -25.82 -24.69
C PHE A 47 11.72 -24.81 -24.07
N SER A 48 12.47 -24.10 -24.91
CA SER A 48 13.31 -22.97 -24.52
C SER A 48 12.51 -21.69 -24.35
N LYS A 49 13.09 -20.69 -23.66
CA LYS A 49 12.50 -19.35 -23.55
C LYS A 49 12.22 -18.74 -24.93
N ASP A 50 13.12 -18.94 -25.89
CA ASP A 50 13.02 -18.32 -27.22
C ASP A 50 11.87 -18.95 -28.01
N GLN A 51 11.65 -20.26 -27.85
CA GLN A 51 10.50 -20.95 -28.45
C GLN A 51 9.18 -20.41 -27.91
N VAL A 52 9.05 -20.23 -26.59
CA VAL A 52 7.83 -19.66 -25.99
C VAL A 52 7.64 -18.20 -26.39
N MET A 53 8.70 -17.38 -26.35
CA MET A 53 8.62 -15.98 -26.74
C MET A 53 8.21 -15.80 -28.20
N GLN A 54 8.83 -16.55 -29.12
CA GLN A 54 8.46 -16.51 -30.55
C GLN A 54 7.03 -17.00 -30.79
N HIS A 55 6.61 -18.06 -30.08
CA HIS A 55 5.25 -18.59 -30.18
C HIS A 55 4.22 -17.58 -29.70
N VAL A 56 4.45 -16.93 -28.55
CA VAL A 56 3.58 -15.87 -28.02
C VAL A 56 3.55 -14.68 -28.96
N GLN A 57 4.71 -14.20 -29.43
CA GLN A 57 4.80 -13.09 -30.39
C GLN A 57 4.01 -13.37 -31.67
N LYS A 58 4.19 -14.56 -32.24
CA LYS A 58 3.45 -14.98 -33.44
C LYS A 58 1.95 -15.07 -33.17
N THR A 59 1.54 -15.71 -32.07
CA THR A 59 0.11 -15.87 -31.73
C THR A 59 -0.57 -14.52 -31.53
N ILE A 60 0.08 -13.58 -30.83
CA ILE A 60 -0.42 -12.21 -30.65
C ILE A 60 -0.46 -11.45 -31.98
N HIS A 61 0.55 -11.62 -32.84
CA HIS A 61 0.53 -11.04 -34.18
C HIS A 61 -0.68 -11.54 -34.99
N ASP A 62 -0.92 -12.85 -34.99
CA ASP A 62 -2.04 -13.48 -35.70
C ASP A 62 -3.39 -12.98 -35.14
N ILE A 63 -3.54 -12.86 -33.82
CA ILE A 63 -4.73 -12.27 -33.16
C ILE A 63 -4.95 -10.83 -33.65
N ASN A 64 -3.90 -10.02 -33.70
CA ASN A 64 -3.99 -8.61 -34.10
C ASN A 64 -4.25 -8.41 -35.61
N GLN A 65 -3.87 -9.36 -36.46
CA GLN A 65 -4.16 -9.33 -37.90
C GLN A 65 -5.56 -9.86 -38.24
N ASP A 66 -6.17 -10.63 -37.35
CA ASP A 66 -7.52 -11.13 -37.55
C ASP A 66 -8.54 -10.00 -37.36
N GLU A 67 -9.04 -9.44 -38.46
CA GLU A 67 -10.10 -8.41 -38.47
C GLU A 67 -11.44 -8.91 -37.92
N THR A 68 -11.64 -10.23 -37.83
CA THR A 68 -12.87 -10.81 -37.29
C THR A 68 -12.87 -10.87 -35.76
N LYS A 69 -11.70 -10.78 -35.14
CA LYS A 69 -11.55 -10.71 -33.69
C LYS A 69 -11.56 -9.25 -33.24
N PRO A 70 -12.42 -8.88 -32.27
CA PRO A 70 -12.41 -7.54 -31.70
C PRO A 70 -11.22 -7.31 -30.76
N GLU A 71 -10.49 -8.37 -30.41
CA GLU A 71 -9.39 -8.31 -29.45
C GLU A 71 -8.10 -7.82 -30.13
N ARG A 72 -7.46 -6.85 -29.49
CA ARG A 72 -6.12 -6.40 -29.81
C ARG A 72 -5.27 -6.44 -28.55
N VAL A 73 -4.05 -6.94 -28.68
CA VAL A 73 -3.10 -7.08 -27.57
C VAL A 73 -1.76 -6.51 -27.98
N PHE A 74 -1.26 -5.56 -27.22
CA PHE A 74 0.02 -4.89 -27.47
C PHE A 74 0.88 -4.93 -26.22
N TYR A 75 2.19 -5.11 -26.38
CA TYR A 75 3.18 -5.01 -25.31
C TYR A 75 4.54 -4.63 -25.89
N SER A 76 5.43 -4.07 -25.06
CA SER A 76 6.73 -3.56 -25.53
C SER A 76 7.91 -4.46 -25.17
N ALA A 77 8.10 -4.76 -23.88
CA ALA A 77 9.24 -5.54 -23.39
C ALA A 77 8.79 -6.62 -22.42
N VAL A 78 9.31 -7.84 -22.57
CA VAL A 78 9.07 -8.95 -21.63
C VAL A 78 10.04 -8.82 -20.47
N ARG A 79 9.52 -8.89 -19.25
CA ARG A 79 10.29 -8.77 -18.00
C ARG A 79 10.51 -10.09 -17.29
N GLY A 80 9.58 -11.03 -17.47
CA GLY A 80 9.69 -12.36 -16.90
C GLY A 80 8.58 -13.30 -17.37
N ILE A 81 8.87 -14.59 -17.34
CA ILE A 81 7.97 -15.69 -17.65
C ILE A 81 8.13 -16.72 -16.54
N TYR A 82 7.13 -16.81 -15.67
CA TYR A 82 7.15 -17.67 -14.50
C TYR A 82 6.13 -18.79 -14.66
N LEU A 83 6.54 -20.03 -14.39
CA LEU A 83 5.60 -21.13 -14.27
C LEU A 83 4.74 -20.89 -13.01
N TYR A 84 3.43 -21.06 -13.14
CA TYR A 84 2.52 -21.08 -11.99
C TYR A 84 1.64 -22.33 -12.04
N GLY A 85 0.68 -22.44 -11.13
CA GLY A 85 -0.32 -23.50 -11.19
C GLY A 85 0.20 -24.93 -10.93
N SER A 86 -0.46 -25.91 -11.56
CA SER A 86 -0.41 -27.33 -11.15
C SER A 86 0.99 -27.96 -11.25
N ARG A 87 1.77 -27.56 -12.26
CA ARG A 87 3.15 -28.02 -12.49
C ARG A 87 4.13 -27.53 -11.44
N THR A 88 3.89 -26.36 -10.85
CA THR A 88 4.70 -25.83 -9.73
C THR A 88 4.57 -26.73 -8.49
N PHE A 89 3.36 -27.24 -8.24
CA PHE A 89 3.08 -28.14 -7.11
C PHE A 89 3.39 -29.61 -7.41
N LYS A 90 3.79 -29.93 -8.65
CA LYS A 90 3.90 -31.31 -9.14
C LYS A 90 2.61 -32.11 -8.94
N THR A 91 1.46 -31.47 -9.14
CA THR A 91 0.14 -32.10 -9.12
C THR A 91 -0.49 -32.13 -10.52
N ASN A 92 0.34 -32.36 -11.53
CA ASN A 92 -0.02 -32.38 -12.95
C ASN A 92 0.18 -33.78 -13.54
N MET A 93 -0.54 -34.11 -14.62
CA MET A 93 -0.22 -35.25 -15.50
C MET A 93 0.73 -34.80 -16.62
N ASN A 94 1.30 -35.77 -17.35
CA ASN A 94 2.21 -35.50 -18.48
C ASN A 94 1.54 -34.67 -19.59
N ASP A 95 0.22 -34.79 -19.74
CA ASP A 95 -0.65 -34.10 -20.70
C ASP A 95 -1.29 -32.81 -20.17
N SER A 96 -0.95 -32.36 -18.95
CA SER A 96 -1.52 -31.12 -18.41
C SER A 96 -0.97 -29.89 -19.11
N ASP A 97 -1.75 -28.81 -19.08
CA ASP A 97 -1.36 -27.48 -19.53
C ASP A 97 -0.10 -26.95 -18.81
N PHE A 98 0.58 -26.01 -19.46
CA PHE A 98 1.58 -25.15 -18.84
C PHE A 98 0.97 -23.78 -18.54
N ASP A 99 0.80 -23.51 -17.25
CA ASP A 99 0.33 -22.24 -16.73
C ASP A 99 1.51 -21.24 -16.61
N PHE A 100 1.55 -20.17 -17.42
CA PHE A 100 2.58 -19.12 -17.33
C PHE A 100 2.05 -17.76 -16.89
N VAL A 101 2.74 -17.11 -15.95
CA VAL A 101 2.63 -15.66 -15.77
C VAL A 101 3.65 -15.00 -16.68
N PHE A 102 3.16 -14.23 -17.65
CA PHE A 102 3.98 -13.54 -18.63
C PHE A 102 3.94 -12.04 -18.35
N LEU A 103 5.04 -11.50 -17.83
CA LEU A 103 5.14 -10.08 -17.48
C LEU A 103 5.68 -9.29 -18.65
N ALA A 104 4.92 -8.26 -19.04
CA ALA A 104 5.35 -7.35 -20.08
C ALA A 104 5.06 -5.90 -19.73
N ASP A 105 5.97 -5.02 -20.15
CA ASP A 105 5.79 -3.58 -20.09
C ASP A 105 4.78 -3.12 -21.15
N ASP A 106 4.08 -2.03 -20.84
CA ASP A 106 3.07 -1.41 -21.71
C ASP A 106 2.00 -2.38 -22.24
N LEU A 107 1.76 -3.49 -21.53
CA LEU A 107 0.72 -4.45 -21.91
C LEU A 107 -0.63 -3.73 -21.91
N THR A 108 -1.27 -3.73 -23.07
CA THR A 108 -2.65 -3.27 -23.27
C THR A 108 -3.48 -4.34 -23.98
N SER A 109 -4.71 -4.57 -23.53
CA SER A 109 -5.68 -5.48 -24.16
C SER A 109 -7.03 -4.82 -24.37
N GLU A 110 -7.63 -5.01 -25.54
CA GLU A 110 -9.02 -4.60 -25.83
C GLU A 110 -10.04 -5.68 -25.47
N ASN A 111 -9.60 -6.79 -24.86
CA ASN A 111 -10.49 -7.87 -24.48
C ASN A 111 -11.41 -7.44 -23.31
N SER A 112 -12.70 -7.28 -23.60
CA SER A 112 -13.72 -6.96 -22.60
C SER A 112 -14.31 -8.18 -21.90
N SER A 113 -14.05 -9.39 -22.41
CA SER A 113 -14.64 -10.64 -21.90
C SER A 113 -13.89 -11.20 -20.68
N GLU A 114 -12.64 -10.79 -20.50
CA GLU A 114 -11.77 -11.27 -19.44
C GLU A 114 -11.08 -10.11 -18.73
N GLY A 115 -11.70 -9.64 -17.65
CA GLY A 115 -11.04 -8.70 -16.76
C GLY A 115 -12.00 -8.07 -15.79
N GLY A 116 -11.52 -7.91 -14.55
CA GLY A 116 -12.16 -7.05 -13.57
C GLY A 116 -12.01 -5.58 -13.96
N PHE A 117 -11.85 -4.70 -12.99
CA PHE A 117 -11.64 -3.28 -13.23
C PHE A 117 -10.23 -2.91 -13.74
N SER A 118 -9.43 -3.88 -14.21
CA SER A 118 -8.07 -3.72 -14.72
C SER A 118 -7.85 -4.50 -16.04
N ARG A 119 -8.92 -4.64 -16.83
CA ARG A 119 -8.97 -5.49 -18.04
C ARG A 119 -7.96 -5.05 -19.08
N ASN A 120 -7.67 -3.75 -19.17
CA ASN A 120 -6.75 -3.26 -20.19
C ASN A 120 -5.31 -3.68 -19.90
N SER A 121 -4.98 -4.13 -18.68
CA SER A 121 -3.60 -4.44 -18.28
C SER A 121 -3.33 -5.93 -18.07
N GLN A 122 -4.25 -6.80 -18.52
CA GLN A 122 -4.17 -8.25 -18.38
C GLN A 122 -4.74 -8.93 -19.63
N TYR A 123 -4.27 -10.13 -19.95
CA TYR A 123 -4.83 -10.94 -21.03
C TYR A 123 -4.58 -12.42 -20.77
N MET A 124 -5.60 -13.27 -20.89
CA MET A 124 -5.39 -14.73 -20.88
C MET A 124 -5.23 -15.22 -22.31
N LEU A 125 -4.08 -15.82 -22.60
CA LEU A 125 -3.81 -16.45 -23.89
C LEU A 125 -3.83 -17.97 -23.74
N HIS A 126 -4.85 -18.60 -24.32
CA HIS A 126 -4.91 -20.05 -24.50
C HIS A 126 -4.35 -20.40 -25.87
N THR A 127 -3.26 -21.15 -25.91
CA THR A 127 -2.58 -21.52 -27.15
C THR A 127 -1.89 -22.87 -27.02
N THR A 128 -1.33 -23.36 -28.11
CA THR A 128 -0.68 -24.66 -28.15
C THR A 128 0.65 -24.54 -28.89
N ILE A 129 1.73 -24.98 -28.25
CA ILE A 129 3.07 -24.98 -28.84
C ILE A 129 3.46 -26.39 -29.27
N ARG A 130 4.07 -26.50 -30.45
CA ARG A 130 4.63 -27.76 -30.93
C ARG A 130 6.14 -27.73 -30.83
N VAL A 131 6.70 -28.79 -30.24
CA VAL A 131 8.14 -28.91 -30.01
C VAL A 131 8.64 -30.18 -30.67
N GLN A 132 9.71 -30.04 -31.46
CA GLN A 132 10.40 -31.16 -32.06
C GLN A 132 11.33 -31.82 -31.04
N HIS A 133 11.07 -33.07 -30.70
CA HIS A 133 11.95 -33.92 -29.89
C HIS A 133 12.64 -34.97 -30.77
N GLU A 134 13.65 -35.65 -30.23
CA GLU A 134 14.35 -36.75 -30.91
C GLU A 134 13.40 -37.87 -31.38
N ASN A 135 12.29 -38.05 -30.67
CA ASN A 135 11.29 -39.10 -30.92
C ASN A 135 10.06 -38.62 -31.73
N GLY A 136 10.05 -37.37 -32.21
CA GLY A 136 8.94 -36.79 -32.96
C GLY A 136 8.47 -35.43 -32.44
N GLU A 137 7.45 -34.86 -33.07
CA GLU A 137 6.82 -33.60 -32.65
C GLU A 137 5.81 -33.88 -31.54
N THR A 138 5.89 -33.13 -30.43
CA THR A 138 4.93 -33.19 -29.32
C THR A 138 4.22 -31.86 -29.17
N GLU A 139 2.92 -31.92 -28.92
CA GLU A 139 2.05 -30.76 -28.77
C GLU A 139 1.79 -30.50 -27.28
N TYR A 140 1.96 -29.26 -26.83
CA TYR A 140 1.79 -28.83 -25.44
C TYR A 140 0.80 -27.67 -25.34
N GLU A 141 -0.24 -27.84 -24.53
CA GLU A 141 -1.20 -26.78 -24.21
C GLU A 141 -0.57 -25.75 -23.28
N LEU A 142 -0.76 -24.47 -23.58
CA LEU A 142 -0.27 -23.32 -22.80
C LEU A 142 -1.45 -22.44 -22.36
N GLU A 143 -1.52 -22.15 -21.06
CA GLU A 143 -2.37 -21.11 -20.47
C GLU A 143 -1.49 -19.97 -19.98
N ILE A 144 -1.47 -18.86 -20.71
CA ILE A 144 -0.54 -17.74 -20.47
C ILE A 144 -1.32 -16.54 -19.95
N MET A 145 -1.20 -16.28 -18.65
CA MET A 145 -1.67 -15.05 -18.03
C MET A 145 -0.66 -13.94 -18.30
N MET A 146 -0.91 -13.16 -19.36
CA MET A 146 -0.16 -11.95 -19.65
C MET A 146 -0.60 -10.84 -18.70
N MET A 147 0.37 -10.17 -18.08
CA MET A 147 0.12 -9.11 -17.11
C MET A 147 1.08 -7.95 -17.33
N ASN A 148 0.54 -6.73 -17.25
CA ASN A 148 1.37 -5.54 -17.23
C ASN A 148 2.31 -5.61 -16.02
N THR A 149 3.62 -5.39 -16.22
CA THR A 149 4.62 -5.43 -15.15
C THR A 149 4.20 -4.58 -13.95
N PHE A 150 3.67 -3.37 -14.18
CA PHE A 150 3.18 -2.49 -13.12
C PHE A 150 2.10 -3.14 -12.26
N VAL A 151 1.12 -3.78 -12.90
CA VAL A 151 0.01 -4.45 -12.22
C VAL A 151 0.51 -5.62 -11.38
N PHE A 152 1.44 -6.42 -11.93
CA PHE A 152 2.03 -7.53 -11.18
C PHE A 152 2.76 -7.04 -9.93
N LEU A 153 3.57 -5.99 -10.04
CA LEU A 153 4.32 -5.43 -8.91
C LEU A 153 3.41 -4.83 -7.85
N GLU A 154 2.35 -4.10 -8.25
CA GLU A 154 1.34 -3.56 -7.32
C GLU A 154 0.59 -4.69 -6.60
N MET A 155 0.21 -5.77 -7.29
CA MET A 155 -0.43 -6.94 -6.66
C MET A 155 0.53 -7.72 -5.74
N ALA A 156 1.81 -7.84 -6.12
CA ALA A 156 2.82 -8.44 -5.28
C ALA A 156 3.05 -7.61 -4.02
N PHE A 157 3.21 -6.28 -4.15
CA PHE A 157 3.33 -5.35 -3.03
C PHE A 157 2.07 -5.32 -2.14
N ALA A 158 0.91 -5.58 -2.74
CA ALA A 158 -0.32 -5.79 -2.00
C ALA A 158 -0.38 -7.14 -1.26
N GLU A 159 0.61 -8.00 -1.44
CA GLU A 159 0.78 -9.32 -0.82
C GLU A 159 -0.32 -10.30 -1.19
N ILE A 160 -0.84 -10.19 -2.42
CA ILE A 160 -1.87 -11.09 -2.93
C ILE A 160 -1.31 -12.52 -2.98
N PRO A 161 -1.83 -13.49 -2.20
CA PRO A 161 -1.14 -14.77 -2.02
C PRO A 161 -0.93 -15.58 -3.31
N VAL A 162 -1.86 -15.48 -4.27
CA VAL A 162 -1.71 -16.14 -5.58
C VAL A 162 -0.54 -15.56 -6.39
N ILE A 163 -0.26 -14.25 -6.27
CA ILE A 163 0.88 -13.60 -6.93
C ILE A 163 2.18 -13.94 -6.19
N LEU A 164 2.15 -13.98 -4.85
CA LEU A 164 3.31 -14.36 -4.05
C LEU A 164 3.83 -15.76 -4.39
N LEU A 165 2.98 -16.67 -4.89
CA LEU A 165 3.43 -17.97 -5.37
C LEU A 165 4.50 -17.89 -6.46
N SER A 166 4.36 -16.93 -7.37
CA SER A 166 5.28 -16.73 -8.49
C SER A 166 6.52 -15.95 -8.05
N VAL A 167 6.35 -14.98 -7.15
CA VAL A 167 7.45 -14.16 -6.64
C VAL A 167 8.38 -14.96 -5.72
N GLN A 168 7.85 -15.88 -4.93
CA GLN A 168 8.60 -16.55 -3.85
C GLN A 168 9.14 -17.93 -4.21
N GLN A 169 9.38 -18.19 -5.50
CA GLN A 169 10.00 -19.42 -6.03
C GLN A 169 11.53 -19.37 -5.88
N PRO A 170 12.15 -20.11 -4.94
CA PRO A 170 13.60 -20.08 -4.76
C PRO A 170 14.36 -20.84 -5.85
N ASN A 171 13.68 -21.66 -6.65
CA ASN A 171 14.28 -22.53 -7.65
C ASN A 171 14.20 -21.91 -9.04
N GLU A 172 15.35 -21.60 -9.65
CA GLU A 172 15.44 -21.11 -11.03
C GLU A 172 14.74 -22.02 -12.05
N LYS A 173 14.54 -23.31 -11.72
CA LYS A 173 13.81 -24.25 -12.60
C LYS A 173 12.34 -23.87 -12.86
N PHE A 174 11.73 -22.99 -12.06
CA PHE A 174 10.35 -22.51 -12.30
C PHE A 174 10.29 -21.17 -13.06
N VAL A 175 11.45 -20.60 -13.35
CA VAL A 175 11.60 -19.35 -14.11
C VAL A 175 12.04 -19.71 -15.52
N LEU A 176 11.16 -19.51 -16.51
CA LEU A 176 11.55 -19.71 -17.91
C LEU A 176 12.42 -18.55 -18.41
N PHE A 177 12.08 -17.33 -17.97
CA PHE A 177 12.83 -16.11 -18.29
C PHE A 177 12.61 -15.06 -17.21
N GLU A 178 13.62 -14.25 -16.93
CA GLU A 178 13.51 -12.97 -16.22
C GLU A 178 14.70 -12.10 -16.61
N ASP A 179 14.53 -10.78 -16.61
CA ASP A 179 15.66 -9.87 -16.73
C ASP A 179 16.39 -9.68 -15.39
N ASP A 180 17.58 -9.08 -15.42
CA ASP A 180 18.43 -8.91 -14.23
C ASP A 180 17.75 -8.09 -13.12
N LYS A 181 16.98 -7.05 -13.48
CA LYS A 181 16.27 -6.21 -12.51
C LYS A 181 15.15 -7.00 -11.83
N MET A 182 14.36 -7.75 -12.60
CA MET A 182 13.32 -8.63 -12.08
C MET A 182 13.88 -9.73 -11.20
N LYS A 183 15.01 -10.34 -11.59
CA LYS A 183 15.71 -11.34 -10.78
C LYS A 183 16.09 -10.77 -9.41
N ILE A 184 16.79 -9.64 -9.39
CA ILE A 184 17.21 -8.96 -8.14
C ILE A 184 15.97 -8.65 -7.29
N TRP A 185 14.93 -8.08 -7.90
CA TRP A 185 13.69 -7.75 -7.20
C TRP A 185 13.01 -8.97 -6.59
N ARG A 186 12.88 -10.06 -7.35
CA ARG A 186 12.23 -11.30 -6.91
C ARG A 186 12.98 -11.95 -5.76
N GLU A 187 14.30 -12.08 -5.91
CA GLU A 187 15.22 -12.65 -4.91
C GLU A 187 15.28 -11.86 -3.61
N ASN A 188 14.94 -10.57 -3.64
CA ASN A 188 14.98 -9.71 -2.46
C ASN A 188 13.59 -9.27 -1.99
N TRP A 189 12.51 -9.66 -2.67
CA TRP A 189 11.16 -9.16 -2.41
C TRP A 189 10.74 -9.36 -0.95
N ASN A 190 11.04 -10.54 -0.39
CA ASN A 190 10.70 -10.88 0.99
C ASN A 190 11.40 -10.00 2.01
N LYS A 191 12.68 -9.67 1.75
CA LYS A 191 13.49 -8.75 2.57
C LYS A 191 12.94 -7.33 2.45
N TRP A 192 12.65 -6.91 1.23
CA TRP A 192 12.35 -5.53 0.87
C TRP A 192 10.94 -5.08 1.20
N PHE A 193 9.95 -5.93 0.97
CA PHE A 193 8.55 -5.51 0.88
C PHE A 193 7.58 -6.28 1.77
N LEU A 194 7.95 -7.44 2.33
CA LEU A 194 7.04 -8.20 3.18
C LEU A 194 6.71 -7.41 4.45
N ARG A 195 5.42 -7.22 4.73
CA ARG A 195 4.90 -6.59 5.96
C ARG A 195 4.08 -7.62 6.71
N LEU A 196 4.54 -8.06 7.88
CA LEU A 196 3.84 -9.08 8.67
C LEU A 196 2.38 -8.73 9.02
N PRO A 197 2.03 -7.47 9.38
CA PRO A 197 0.63 -7.13 9.62
C PRO A 197 -0.26 -7.34 8.38
N ARG A 198 0.25 -7.00 7.19
CA ARG A 198 -0.46 -7.13 5.91
C ARG A 198 -0.55 -8.59 5.49
N SER A 199 0.58 -9.28 5.47
CA SER A 199 0.72 -10.71 5.15
C SER A 199 -0.26 -11.54 5.95
N ARG A 200 -0.38 -11.26 7.25
CA ARG A 200 -1.35 -11.89 8.13
C ARG A 200 -2.78 -11.72 7.60
N ASN A 201 -3.17 -10.49 7.27
CA ASN A 201 -4.53 -10.19 6.83
C ASN A 201 -4.80 -10.79 5.43
N ALA A 202 -3.87 -10.64 4.49
CA ALA A 202 -4.00 -11.11 3.11
C ALA A 202 -4.11 -12.63 3.01
N ILE A 203 -3.25 -13.38 3.71
CA ILE A 203 -3.26 -14.85 3.68
C ILE A 203 -4.48 -15.42 4.39
N LEU A 204 -4.90 -14.86 5.52
CA LEU A 204 -6.12 -15.28 6.21
C LEU A 204 -7.38 -14.94 5.42
N HIS A 205 -7.38 -13.81 4.72
CA HIS A 205 -8.43 -13.47 3.78
C HIS A 205 -8.51 -14.50 2.65
N GLU A 206 -7.39 -14.85 2.02
CA GLU A 206 -7.37 -15.84 0.92
C GLU A 206 -7.81 -17.24 1.40
N LEU A 207 -7.43 -17.63 2.61
CA LEU A 207 -7.91 -18.85 3.25
C LEU A 207 -9.45 -18.83 3.30
N ASN A 208 -10.06 -17.82 3.92
CA ASN A 208 -11.53 -17.70 3.98
C ASN A 208 -12.20 -17.55 2.61
N PHE A 209 -11.59 -16.78 1.71
CA PHE A 209 -12.09 -16.53 0.38
C PHE A 209 -12.16 -17.83 -0.42
N SER A 210 -11.13 -18.66 -0.35
CA SER A 210 -11.09 -19.99 -0.97
C SER A 210 -12.20 -20.90 -0.45
N TYR A 211 -12.47 -20.90 0.87
CA TYR A 211 -13.59 -21.65 1.45
C TYR A 211 -14.95 -21.17 0.90
N ASN A 212 -15.19 -19.86 0.95
CA ASN A 212 -16.44 -19.26 0.47
C ASN A 212 -16.61 -19.42 -1.05
N LYS A 213 -15.51 -19.39 -1.81
CA LYS A 213 -15.50 -19.66 -3.25
C LYS A 213 -15.88 -21.11 -3.55
N ALA A 214 -15.36 -22.07 -2.78
CA ALA A 214 -15.79 -23.46 -2.87
C ALA A 214 -17.30 -23.61 -2.59
N TYR A 215 -17.81 -22.96 -1.54
CA TYR A 215 -19.24 -23.00 -1.21
C TYR A 215 -20.12 -22.39 -2.32
N ARG A 216 -19.69 -21.27 -2.92
CA ARG A 216 -20.41 -20.67 -4.07
C ARG A 216 -20.46 -21.61 -5.28
N PHE A 217 -19.36 -22.28 -5.60
CA PHE A 217 -19.36 -23.29 -6.67
C PHE A 217 -20.28 -24.48 -6.33
N TRP A 218 -20.32 -24.89 -5.07
CA TRP A 218 -21.26 -25.92 -4.62
C TRP A 218 -22.73 -25.48 -4.77
N LEU A 219 -23.07 -24.26 -4.38
CA LEU A 219 -24.43 -23.72 -4.57
C LEU A 219 -24.82 -23.64 -6.05
N ALA A 220 -23.90 -23.26 -6.93
CA ALA A 220 -24.14 -23.24 -8.38
C ALA A 220 -24.46 -24.65 -8.93
N LEU A 221 -23.78 -25.68 -8.43
CA LEU A 221 -24.09 -27.08 -8.75
C LEU A 221 -25.50 -27.47 -8.27
N GLN A 222 -25.83 -27.17 -7.01
CA GLN A 222 -27.13 -27.51 -6.42
C GLN A 222 -28.30 -26.80 -7.11
N ASN A 223 -28.09 -25.55 -7.55
CA ASN A 223 -29.09 -24.75 -8.24
C ASN A 223 -29.25 -25.15 -9.73
N GLY A 224 -28.55 -26.18 -10.20
CA GLY A 224 -28.69 -26.67 -11.59
C GLY A 224 -28.17 -25.68 -12.63
N VAL A 225 -27.29 -24.74 -12.27
CA VAL A 225 -26.68 -23.76 -13.21
C VAL A 225 -25.92 -24.49 -14.31
N HIS A 226 -25.44 -25.71 -14.04
CA HIS A 226 -24.73 -26.57 -14.98
C HIS A 226 -25.54 -27.83 -15.26
N THR A 227 -25.96 -27.97 -16.52
CA THR A 227 -26.90 -29.02 -16.96
C THR A 227 -26.22 -30.25 -17.55
N THR A 228 -24.94 -30.16 -17.92
CA THR A 228 -24.20 -31.30 -18.48
C THR A 228 -23.38 -32.01 -17.39
N GLU A 229 -23.26 -33.33 -17.49
CA GLU A 229 -22.49 -34.15 -16.55
C GLU A 229 -21.00 -33.71 -16.50
N LYS A 230 -20.43 -33.36 -17.67
CA LYS A 230 -19.07 -32.83 -17.77
C LYS A 230 -18.93 -31.52 -16.98
N ALA A 231 -19.84 -30.55 -17.18
CA ALA A 231 -19.78 -29.28 -16.47
C ALA A 231 -19.98 -29.45 -14.96
N GLN A 232 -20.84 -30.39 -14.54
CA GLN A 232 -21.03 -30.72 -13.13
C GLN A 232 -19.75 -31.30 -12.51
N LYS A 233 -19.08 -32.22 -13.20
CA LYS A 233 -17.78 -32.78 -12.77
C LYS A 233 -16.69 -31.70 -12.69
N ASP A 234 -16.61 -30.81 -13.68
CA ASP A 234 -15.63 -29.72 -13.70
C ASP A 234 -15.85 -28.73 -12.56
N TYR A 235 -17.11 -28.38 -12.26
CA TYR A 235 -17.43 -27.51 -11.13
C TYR A 235 -17.19 -28.20 -9.78
N LEU A 236 -17.46 -29.50 -9.66
CA LEU A 236 -17.14 -30.26 -8.45
C LEU A 236 -15.62 -30.30 -8.21
N LYS A 237 -14.82 -30.46 -9.29
CA LYS A 237 -13.36 -30.32 -9.23
C LYS A 237 -12.96 -28.92 -8.74
N LYS A 238 -13.64 -27.86 -9.18
CA LYS A 238 -13.42 -26.49 -8.67
C LYS A 238 -13.72 -26.38 -7.17
N VAL A 239 -14.80 -26.97 -6.66
CA VAL A 239 -15.11 -27.00 -5.21
C VAL A 239 -13.93 -27.59 -4.44
N LYS A 240 -13.50 -28.81 -4.82
CA LYS A 240 -12.41 -29.54 -4.15
C LYS A 240 -11.07 -28.81 -4.23
N LYS A 241 -10.71 -28.28 -5.42
CA LYS A 241 -9.48 -27.52 -5.64
C LYS A 241 -9.40 -26.27 -4.77
N ASN A 242 -10.50 -25.52 -4.65
CA ASN A 242 -10.51 -24.30 -3.81
C ASN A 242 -10.37 -24.63 -2.31
N LEU A 243 -10.96 -25.72 -1.81
CA LEU A 243 -10.76 -26.17 -0.43
C LEU A 243 -9.29 -26.54 -0.13
N ALA A 244 -8.63 -27.25 -1.06
CA ALA A 244 -7.21 -27.57 -0.91
C ALA A 244 -6.32 -26.31 -1.03
N HIS A 245 -6.65 -25.40 -1.96
CA HIS A 245 -5.88 -24.18 -2.21
C HIS A 245 -5.85 -23.23 -1.01
N GLY A 246 -6.96 -23.05 -0.29
CA GLY A 246 -6.98 -22.18 0.89
C GLY A 246 -5.93 -22.56 1.92
N ILE A 247 -5.85 -23.86 2.27
CA ILE A 247 -4.84 -24.38 3.20
C ILE A 247 -3.43 -24.29 2.60
N ARG A 248 -3.28 -24.60 1.31
CA ARG A 248 -2.00 -24.49 0.59
C ARG A 248 -1.42 -23.09 0.64
N PHE A 249 -2.21 -22.06 0.30
CA PHE A 249 -1.76 -20.67 0.38
C PHE A 249 -1.37 -20.27 1.81
N CYS A 250 -2.09 -20.76 2.82
CA CYS A 250 -1.76 -20.50 4.22
C CYS A 250 -0.41 -21.14 4.62
N LYS A 251 -0.18 -22.40 4.26
CA LYS A 251 1.09 -23.10 4.50
C LYS A 251 2.27 -22.42 3.80
N TYR A 252 2.12 -22.02 2.53
CA TYR A 252 3.17 -21.26 1.83
C TYR A 252 3.38 -19.88 2.43
N GLY A 253 2.32 -19.21 2.87
CA GLY A 253 2.39 -17.99 3.64
C GLY A 253 3.25 -18.13 4.90
N TYR A 254 3.10 -19.25 5.61
CA TYR A 254 3.96 -19.61 6.74
C TYR A 254 5.43 -19.75 6.30
N GLN A 255 5.71 -20.49 5.22
CA GLN A 255 7.08 -20.62 4.70
C GLN A 255 7.69 -19.25 4.31
N ILE A 256 6.92 -18.35 3.68
CA ILE A 256 7.36 -16.99 3.31
C ILE A 256 7.69 -16.14 4.56
N VAL A 257 6.84 -16.19 5.58
CA VAL A 257 7.00 -15.39 6.81
C VAL A 257 8.17 -15.88 7.67
N PHE A 258 8.35 -17.19 7.78
CA PHE A 258 9.31 -17.78 8.72
C PHE A 258 10.60 -18.27 8.05
N GLY A 259 10.57 -18.62 6.76
CA GLY A 259 11.70 -19.11 5.98
C GLY A 259 12.10 -18.22 4.79
N GLY A 260 11.49 -17.04 4.63
CA GLY A 260 11.88 -16.06 3.62
C GLY A 260 11.51 -16.38 2.17
N CYS A 261 11.01 -17.59 1.90
CA CYS A 261 10.56 -18.05 0.58
C CYS A 261 9.71 -19.33 0.70
N ILE A 262 9.19 -19.83 -0.42
CA ILE A 262 8.52 -21.14 -0.47
C ILE A 262 9.58 -22.20 -0.79
N TYR A 263 10.13 -22.83 0.24
CA TYR A 263 11.17 -23.86 0.09
C TYR A 263 10.61 -25.24 -0.22
N ASP A 264 9.31 -25.48 0.00
CA ASP A 264 8.67 -26.77 -0.27
C ASP A 264 7.26 -26.61 -0.84
N TYR A 265 7.15 -26.78 -2.17
CA TYR A 265 5.89 -26.78 -2.91
C TYR A 265 5.11 -28.11 -2.85
N LEU A 266 5.65 -29.16 -2.22
CA LEU A 266 5.02 -30.48 -2.13
C LEU A 266 4.32 -30.70 -0.79
N GLU A 267 4.54 -29.84 0.20
CA GLU A 267 4.03 -29.95 1.58
C GLU A 267 2.52 -30.19 1.69
N THR A 268 1.75 -29.78 0.67
CA THR A 268 0.28 -29.83 0.67
C THR A 268 -0.29 -30.89 -0.26
N ASN A 269 0.53 -31.67 -0.95
CA ASN A 269 0.08 -32.61 -1.97
C ASN A 269 -0.71 -33.79 -1.37
N THR A 270 -0.33 -34.26 -0.19
CA THR A 270 -1.11 -35.30 0.52
C THR A 270 -2.54 -34.82 0.80
N LEU A 271 -2.69 -33.59 1.32
CA LEU A 271 -4.02 -32.99 1.56
C LEU A 271 -4.78 -32.79 0.25
N TYR A 272 -4.10 -32.34 -0.80
CA TYR A 272 -4.70 -32.18 -2.12
C TYR A 272 -5.25 -33.51 -2.63
N ASP A 273 -4.49 -34.59 -2.49
CA ASP A 273 -4.90 -35.93 -2.91
C ASP A 273 -6.13 -36.41 -2.14
N GLU A 274 -6.12 -36.23 -0.82
CA GLU A 274 -7.24 -36.59 0.06
C GLU A 274 -8.52 -35.83 -0.33
N LEU A 275 -8.43 -34.53 -0.61
CA LEU A 275 -9.59 -33.73 -0.93
C LEU A 275 -10.06 -33.87 -2.37
N VAL A 276 -9.16 -33.99 -3.33
CA VAL A 276 -9.53 -34.01 -4.75
C VAL A 276 -9.99 -35.40 -5.16
N PHE A 277 -9.24 -36.44 -4.80
CA PHE A 277 -9.49 -37.80 -5.28
C PHE A 277 -10.29 -38.66 -4.30
N ARG A 278 -10.16 -38.46 -2.98
CA ARG A 278 -10.86 -39.33 -2.01
C ARG A 278 -12.26 -38.86 -1.62
N THR A 279 -12.73 -37.75 -2.17
CA THR A 279 -14.07 -37.19 -1.88
C THR A 279 -15.05 -37.29 -3.07
N ASP A 280 -14.77 -38.11 -4.08
CA ASP A 280 -15.68 -38.32 -5.23
C ASP A 280 -17.06 -38.86 -4.81
N HIS A 281 -17.13 -39.52 -3.66
CA HIS A 281 -18.37 -40.06 -3.10
C HIS A 281 -19.16 -39.05 -2.26
N PHE A 282 -18.68 -37.82 -2.07
CA PHE A 282 -19.40 -36.80 -1.30
C PHE A 282 -20.54 -36.22 -2.13
N THR A 283 -21.72 -36.17 -1.52
CA THR A 283 -22.98 -35.73 -2.15
C THR A 283 -23.59 -34.50 -1.46
N THR A 284 -23.05 -34.08 -0.32
CA THR A 284 -23.53 -32.91 0.44
C THR A 284 -22.39 -31.97 0.81
N TRP A 285 -22.70 -30.67 0.98
CA TRP A 285 -21.72 -29.69 1.49
C TRP A 285 -21.20 -30.07 2.87
N GLN A 286 -22.08 -30.58 3.74
CA GLN A 286 -21.72 -30.97 5.11
C GLN A 286 -20.62 -32.02 5.15
N GLN A 287 -20.54 -32.92 4.16
CA GLN A 287 -19.44 -33.88 4.06
C GLN A 287 -18.12 -33.18 3.74
N PHE A 288 -18.11 -32.27 2.76
CA PHE A 288 -16.94 -31.44 2.45
C PHE A 288 -16.50 -30.61 3.67
N GLU A 289 -17.44 -29.86 4.25
CA GLU A 289 -17.21 -29.04 5.43
C GLU A 289 -16.64 -29.85 6.60
N SER A 290 -17.25 -31.00 6.94
CA SER A 290 -16.77 -31.86 8.02
C SER A 290 -15.33 -32.36 7.80
N SER A 291 -14.92 -32.56 6.54
CA SER A 291 -13.57 -33.03 6.21
C SER A 291 -12.49 -31.95 6.36
N VAL A 292 -12.81 -30.66 6.14
CA VAL A 292 -11.79 -29.58 6.10
C VAL A 292 -11.93 -28.52 7.18
N LYS A 293 -13.11 -28.35 7.79
CA LYS A 293 -13.38 -27.22 8.69
C LYS A 293 -12.39 -27.14 9.85
N HIS A 294 -12.04 -28.29 10.43
CA HIS A 294 -11.05 -28.36 11.50
C HIS A 294 -9.65 -27.88 11.07
N LEU A 295 -9.24 -28.14 9.83
CA LEU A 295 -7.97 -27.65 9.27
C LEU A 295 -8.03 -26.14 9.04
N TYR A 296 -9.13 -25.64 8.49
CA TYR A 296 -9.35 -24.20 8.30
C TYR A 296 -9.31 -23.45 9.62
N ASP A 297 -10.00 -23.96 10.65
CA ASP A 297 -10.01 -23.36 11.99
C ASP A 297 -8.63 -23.42 12.64
N LYS A 298 -7.92 -24.56 12.52
CA LYS A 298 -6.54 -24.72 12.98
C LYS A 298 -5.64 -23.66 12.35
N TRP A 299 -5.57 -23.60 11.02
CA TRP A 299 -4.66 -22.70 10.30
C TRP A 299 -5.05 -21.22 10.47
N MET A 300 -6.34 -20.90 10.56
CA MET A 300 -6.83 -19.56 10.87
C MET A 300 -6.30 -19.06 12.22
N VAL A 301 -6.34 -19.92 13.24
CA VAL A 301 -5.87 -19.58 14.59
C VAL A 301 -4.35 -19.55 14.65
N GLU A 302 -3.71 -20.62 14.20
CA GLU A 302 -2.27 -20.81 14.32
C GLU A 302 -1.48 -19.75 13.55
N TYR A 303 -1.76 -19.55 12.25
CA TYR A 303 -1.05 -18.54 11.46
C TYR A 303 -1.25 -17.13 12.06
N LYS A 304 -2.49 -16.81 12.46
CA LYS A 304 -2.79 -15.53 13.11
C LYS A 304 -2.01 -15.34 14.42
N GLN A 305 -1.93 -16.37 15.26
CA GLN A 305 -1.28 -16.30 16.56
C GLN A 305 0.24 -16.24 16.43
N ASP A 306 0.83 -17.04 15.55
CA ASP A 306 2.28 -17.12 15.35
C ASP A 306 2.80 -15.80 14.79
N VAL A 307 2.17 -15.24 13.74
CA VAL A 307 2.55 -13.91 13.20
C VAL A 307 2.32 -12.82 14.25
N LYS A 308 1.23 -12.89 15.02
CA LYS A 308 0.96 -11.94 16.12
C LYS A 308 1.97 -12.06 17.25
N ALA A 309 2.52 -13.24 17.52
CA ALA A 309 3.55 -13.44 18.53
C ALA A 309 4.83 -12.70 18.14
N LEU A 310 5.28 -12.83 16.88
CA LEU A 310 6.44 -12.08 16.36
C LEU A 310 6.27 -10.56 16.52
N MET A 311 5.12 -10.04 16.08
CA MET A 311 4.86 -8.60 16.18
C MET A 311 4.74 -8.12 17.64
N ARG A 312 4.15 -8.94 18.52
CA ARG A 312 4.04 -8.63 19.95
C ARG A 312 5.40 -8.63 20.64
N GLU A 313 6.26 -9.58 20.31
CA GLU A 313 7.62 -9.65 20.82
C GLU A 313 8.42 -8.44 20.38
N ALA A 314 8.43 -8.13 19.08
CA ALA A 314 9.10 -6.95 18.54
C ALA A 314 8.60 -5.64 19.20
N ARG A 315 7.28 -5.52 19.35
CA ARG A 315 6.65 -4.40 20.07
C ARG A 315 7.08 -4.35 21.53
N LYS A 316 7.05 -5.48 22.25
CA LYS A 316 7.46 -5.57 23.66
C LYS A 316 8.93 -5.16 23.81
N ASN A 317 9.78 -5.65 22.91
CA ASN A 317 11.20 -5.33 22.89
C ASN A 317 11.41 -3.82 22.69
N CYS A 318 10.67 -3.20 21.77
CA CYS A 318 10.73 -1.76 21.57
C CYS A 318 10.23 -0.96 22.78
N LEU A 319 9.06 -1.32 23.35
CA LEU A 319 8.47 -0.60 24.48
C LEU A 319 9.27 -0.68 25.78
N ASN A 320 10.01 -1.79 25.98
CA ASN A 320 10.85 -1.98 27.18
C ASN A 320 12.32 -1.60 26.94
N MET A 321 12.66 -1.13 25.74
CA MET A 321 14.02 -0.77 25.40
C MET A 321 14.46 0.45 26.21
N ARG A 322 15.68 0.38 26.77
CA ARG A 322 16.30 1.54 27.39
C ARG A 322 16.70 2.52 26.28
N ARG A 323 16.29 3.78 26.41
CA ARG A 323 16.75 4.85 25.52
C ARG A 323 18.20 5.19 25.79
N GLU A 324 19.05 5.02 24.79
CA GLU A 324 20.45 5.44 24.78
C GLU A 324 20.68 6.56 23.76
N HIS A 325 19.93 6.54 22.65
CA HIS A 325 19.90 7.57 21.63
C HIS A 325 18.62 8.42 21.75
N PRO A 326 18.64 9.72 21.35
CA PRO A 326 17.42 10.54 21.24
C PRO A 326 16.36 10.05 20.24
N LEU A 327 16.67 9.00 19.47
CA LEU A 327 15.78 8.41 18.47
C LEU A 327 15.66 6.91 18.77
N LEU A 328 14.47 6.49 19.18
CA LEU A 328 14.14 5.11 19.52
C LEU A 328 14.37 4.14 18.36
N VAL A 329 14.16 4.59 17.11
CA VAL A 329 14.42 3.77 15.92
C VAL A 329 15.91 3.42 15.77
N ILE A 330 16.80 4.34 16.15
CA ILE A 330 18.26 4.10 16.10
C ILE A 330 18.67 3.12 17.19
N ASP A 331 18.12 3.27 18.40
CA ASP A 331 18.33 2.31 19.49
C ASP A 331 17.84 0.91 19.10
N PHE A 332 16.67 0.83 18.47
CA PHE A 332 16.09 -0.45 18.04
C PHE A 332 16.99 -1.13 17.00
N LEU A 333 17.42 -0.39 15.98
CA LEU A 333 18.29 -0.92 14.93
C LEU A 333 19.64 -1.39 15.50
N ASN A 334 20.28 -0.58 16.36
CA ASN A 334 21.57 -0.94 16.96
C ASN A 334 21.48 -2.05 18.00
N THR A 335 20.33 -2.23 18.65
CA THR A 335 20.12 -3.28 19.66
C THR A 335 19.78 -4.63 19.02
N PHE A 336 18.81 -4.64 18.10
CA PHE A 336 18.23 -5.87 17.57
C PHE A 336 18.70 -6.22 16.15
N CYS A 337 18.99 -5.24 15.30
CA CYS A 337 19.34 -5.45 13.89
C CYS A 337 20.85 -5.46 13.64
N LYS A 338 21.67 -6.02 14.53
CA LYS A 338 23.14 -5.96 14.45
C LYS A 338 23.75 -6.67 13.24
N LYS A 339 22.97 -7.47 12.51
CA LYS A 339 23.38 -8.20 11.30
C LYS A 339 22.56 -7.71 10.12
N PHE A 340 23.23 -7.53 8.97
CA PHE A 340 22.55 -7.20 7.73
C PHE A 340 22.94 -8.16 6.61
N VAL A 341 21.98 -8.97 6.16
CA VAL A 341 22.15 -9.89 5.03
C VAL A 341 21.98 -9.13 3.72
N LYS A 342 23.10 -8.94 2.99
CA LYS A 342 23.07 -8.31 1.67
C LYS A 342 22.55 -9.24 0.57
N LYS A 343 22.76 -10.56 0.71
CA LYS A 343 22.36 -11.58 -0.27
C LYS A 343 20.82 -11.76 -0.37
N SER A 344 20.43 -12.55 -1.38
CA SER A 344 19.05 -12.99 -1.66
C SER A 344 18.39 -13.67 -0.45
N THR A 345 17.08 -13.49 -0.28
CA THR A 345 16.32 -14.17 0.77
C THR A 345 16.14 -15.66 0.52
N PHE A 346 16.32 -16.13 -0.72
CA PHE A 346 16.26 -17.57 -1.05
C PHE A 346 17.41 -18.36 -0.42
N MET A 347 18.47 -17.68 0.02
CA MET A 347 19.61 -18.30 0.70
C MET A 347 19.40 -18.46 2.22
N ILE A 348 18.33 -17.87 2.77
CA ILE A 348 18.02 -17.90 4.19
C ILE A 348 17.24 -19.21 4.44
N GLY A 349 17.96 -20.32 4.57
CA GLY A 349 17.37 -21.63 4.84
C GLY A 349 16.58 -21.67 6.16
N SER A 350 15.91 -22.80 6.44
CA SER A 350 15.06 -23.03 7.62
C SER A 350 15.78 -23.01 8.98
N ASN A 351 17.12 -22.91 9.01
CA ASN A 351 17.93 -23.06 10.23
C ASN A 351 18.37 -21.74 10.86
N VAL A 352 17.77 -20.61 10.46
CA VAL A 352 18.17 -19.30 10.98
C VAL A 352 17.29 -18.92 12.17
N GLU A 353 17.87 -18.92 13.36
CA GLU A 353 17.25 -18.29 14.54
C GLU A 353 17.10 -16.78 14.26
N ASP A 354 15.90 -16.24 14.47
CA ASP A 354 15.60 -14.81 14.37
C ASP A 354 15.78 -14.13 12.99
N VAL A 355 15.38 -14.82 11.91
CA VAL A 355 15.32 -14.27 10.53
C VAL A 355 14.75 -12.85 10.48
N GLN A 356 13.77 -12.55 11.33
CA GLN A 356 13.07 -11.27 11.35
C GLN A 356 13.99 -10.06 11.57
N TYR A 357 15.12 -10.21 12.27
CA TYR A 357 16.04 -9.12 12.61
C TYR A 357 17.28 -9.03 11.71
N MET A 358 17.47 -9.97 10.80
CA MET A 358 18.67 -10.06 9.95
C MET A 358 18.59 -9.20 8.67
N PHE A 359 17.46 -8.53 8.45
CA PHE A 359 17.19 -7.71 7.26
C PHE A 359 17.63 -6.26 7.42
N GLY A 360 18.36 -5.94 8.49
CA GLY A 360 18.85 -4.59 8.77
C GLY A 360 17.72 -3.56 8.88
N PRO A 361 17.77 -2.41 8.17
CA PRO A 361 16.69 -1.43 8.20
C PRO A 361 15.35 -2.00 7.73
N PHE A 362 15.34 -2.93 6.77
CA PHE A 362 14.11 -3.53 6.24
C PHE A 362 13.34 -4.37 7.27
N THR A 363 13.98 -4.76 8.39
CA THR A 363 13.29 -5.31 9.56
C THR A 363 12.14 -4.41 10.04
N LEU A 364 12.29 -3.08 9.92
CA LEU A 364 11.24 -2.11 10.25
C LEU A 364 10.02 -2.23 9.32
N SER A 365 10.25 -2.52 8.03
CA SER A 365 9.16 -2.81 7.09
C SER A 365 8.45 -4.10 7.43
N ARG A 366 9.21 -5.11 7.81
CA ARG A 366 8.69 -6.42 8.15
C ARG A 366 7.84 -6.41 9.42
N LEU A 367 8.40 -5.91 10.53
CA LEU A 367 7.79 -6.00 11.86
C LEU A 367 6.80 -4.87 12.14
N PHE A 368 7.09 -3.67 11.64
CA PHE A 368 6.32 -2.46 11.94
C PHE A 368 5.63 -1.86 10.71
N ALA A 369 5.87 -2.38 9.50
CA ALA A 369 5.33 -1.83 8.26
C ALA A 369 5.71 -0.36 8.02
N ILE A 370 6.90 0.03 8.50
CA ILE A 370 7.54 1.28 8.11
C ILE A 370 8.11 1.10 6.70
N SER A 371 7.86 2.03 5.80
CA SER A 371 8.45 1.98 4.46
C SER A 371 9.94 2.24 4.56
N VAL A 372 10.74 1.36 3.97
CA VAL A 372 12.19 1.46 3.93
C VAL A 372 12.62 1.48 2.48
N SER A 373 13.24 2.56 2.05
CA SER A 373 13.66 2.75 0.67
C SER A 373 15.17 2.99 0.61
N PRO A 374 15.93 2.28 -0.23
CA PRO A 374 17.35 2.58 -0.42
C PRO A 374 17.51 3.95 -1.08
N VAL A 375 18.47 4.75 -0.61
CA VAL A 375 18.87 6.01 -1.26
C VAL A 375 19.91 5.66 -2.31
N LEU A 376 19.56 5.83 -3.58
CA LEU A 376 20.39 5.42 -4.73
C LEU A 376 21.19 6.62 -5.21
N ARG A 377 22.52 6.52 -5.23
CA ARG A 377 23.43 7.67 -5.39
C ARG A 377 24.42 7.50 -6.53
N SER A 378 24.55 6.28 -7.02
CA SER A 378 25.48 5.88 -8.08
C SER A 378 24.78 4.97 -9.06
N SER A 379 25.33 4.84 -10.27
CA SER A 379 24.83 3.90 -11.27
C SER A 379 24.83 2.45 -10.75
N ASP A 380 25.81 2.07 -9.92
CA ASP A 380 25.87 0.73 -9.32
C ASP A 380 24.72 0.50 -8.33
N GLU A 381 24.42 1.47 -7.48
CA GLU A 381 23.25 1.40 -6.58
C GLU A 381 21.93 1.44 -7.36
N ILE A 382 21.85 2.20 -8.46
CA ILE A 382 20.68 2.23 -9.34
C ILE A 382 20.45 0.85 -9.99
N ASN A 383 21.51 0.14 -10.38
CA ASN A 383 21.42 -1.17 -10.99
C ASN A 383 21.23 -2.30 -9.97
N ASN A 384 21.70 -2.12 -8.73
CA ASN A 384 21.51 -3.07 -7.65
C ASN A 384 21.29 -2.34 -6.30
N PRO A 385 20.02 -2.08 -5.90
CA PRO A 385 19.73 -1.40 -4.64
C PRO A 385 20.23 -2.11 -3.38
N SER A 386 20.57 -3.41 -3.47
CA SER A 386 21.05 -4.21 -2.33
C SER A 386 22.40 -3.75 -1.79
N ILE A 387 23.20 -3.02 -2.58
CA ILE A 387 24.50 -2.52 -2.13
C ILE A 387 24.43 -1.17 -1.42
N SER A 388 23.26 -0.52 -1.40
CA SER A 388 23.10 0.79 -0.77
C SER A 388 23.42 0.73 0.73
N THR A 389 24.05 1.79 1.21
CA THR A 389 24.36 2.00 2.64
C THR A 389 23.49 3.07 3.28
N LEU A 390 22.62 3.73 2.51
CA LEU A 390 21.71 4.76 3.00
C LEU A 390 20.27 4.31 2.77
N PHE A 391 19.45 4.42 3.82
CA PHE A 391 18.05 4.02 3.76
C PHE A 391 17.17 5.11 4.32
N LYS A 392 16.14 5.47 3.56
CA LYS A 392 15.08 6.38 3.97
C LYS A 392 13.96 5.59 4.64
N LEU A 393 13.51 6.08 5.79
CA LEU A 393 12.47 5.50 6.62
C LEU A 393 11.24 6.42 6.59
N ASP A 394 10.14 5.93 6.02
CA ASP A 394 8.90 6.68 5.85
C ASP A 394 7.71 5.94 6.49
N LEU A 395 6.80 6.71 7.08
CA LEU A 395 5.57 6.23 7.67
C LEU A 395 4.45 6.28 6.63
N ASP A 396 3.84 5.13 6.35
CA ASP A 396 2.55 5.08 5.67
C ASP A 396 1.42 5.18 6.71
N ALA A 397 1.11 6.41 7.14
CA ALA A 397 0.16 6.66 8.22
C ALA A 397 -1.24 6.12 7.91
N THR A 398 -1.69 6.17 6.66
CA THR A 398 -2.97 5.62 6.22
C THR A 398 -3.01 4.11 6.41
N TYR A 399 -1.98 3.41 5.96
CA TYR A 399 -1.86 1.97 6.18
C TYR A 399 -1.78 1.64 7.67
N GLN A 400 -0.95 2.35 8.44
CA GLN A 400 -0.79 2.08 9.87
C GLN A 400 -2.10 2.24 10.64
N ASN A 401 -2.84 3.31 10.38
CA ASN A 401 -4.15 3.53 10.99
C ASN A 401 -5.19 2.46 10.60
N ASN A 402 -5.12 1.93 9.37
CA ASN A 402 -6.09 0.95 8.90
C ASN A 402 -5.75 -0.49 9.31
N GLU A 403 -4.47 -0.87 9.36
CA GLU A 403 -4.04 -2.27 9.49
C GLU A 403 -3.22 -2.56 10.75
N ASN A 404 -2.66 -1.54 11.43
CA ASN A 404 -1.75 -1.71 12.57
C ASN A 404 -1.92 -0.63 13.66
N ALA A 405 -3.13 -0.09 13.82
CA ALA A 405 -3.42 1.12 14.61
C ALA A 405 -2.92 1.06 16.07
N VAL A 406 -3.06 -0.11 16.71
CA VAL A 406 -2.67 -0.27 18.12
C VAL A 406 -1.15 -0.07 18.27
N SER A 407 -0.35 -0.79 17.49
CA SER A 407 1.12 -0.65 17.53
C SER A 407 1.53 0.78 17.17
N PHE A 408 0.88 1.36 16.14
CA PHE A 408 1.14 2.71 15.67
C PHE A 408 0.98 3.75 16.79
N ARG A 409 -0.12 3.69 17.54
CA ARG A 409 -0.44 4.63 18.63
C ARG A 409 0.39 4.44 19.90
N ASP A 410 0.84 3.22 20.15
CA ASP A 410 1.55 2.89 21.39
C ASP A 410 3.07 3.13 21.30
N MET A 411 3.64 3.26 20.11
CA MET A 411 5.09 3.34 19.92
C MET A 411 5.55 4.66 19.30
N GLU A 412 6.48 5.34 19.96
CA GLU A 412 7.03 6.63 19.51
C GLU A 412 7.92 6.49 18.26
N LEU A 413 8.49 5.31 18.00
CA LEU A 413 9.38 5.07 16.85
C LEU A 413 8.73 5.41 15.49
N PHE A 414 7.40 5.33 15.40
CA PHE A 414 6.67 5.67 14.18
C PHE A 414 6.71 7.18 13.90
N LEU A 415 6.69 7.99 14.96
CA LEU A 415 6.78 9.44 14.85
C LEU A 415 8.15 9.87 14.31
N GLU A 416 9.19 9.08 14.58
CA GLU A 416 10.56 9.34 14.12
C GLU A 416 10.77 9.01 12.63
N CYS A 417 9.90 8.16 12.04
CA CYS A 417 10.04 7.64 10.69
C CYS A 417 9.28 8.50 9.66
N ASN A 418 9.59 9.80 9.59
CA ASN A 418 8.96 10.75 8.67
C ASN A 418 9.95 11.28 7.62
N GLY A 419 10.61 10.35 6.92
CA GLY A 419 11.68 10.64 5.95
C GLY A 419 13.08 10.62 6.54
N LEU A 420 13.25 10.03 7.73
CA LEU A 420 14.53 9.83 8.40
C LEU A 420 15.47 9.04 7.48
N VAL A 421 16.69 9.54 7.25
CA VAL A 421 17.72 8.83 6.49
C VAL A 421 18.74 8.28 7.47
N VAL A 422 18.96 6.96 7.39
CA VAL A 422 19.90 6.22 8.22
C VAL A 422 21.01 5.65 7.36
N GLU A 423 22.25 5.79 7.83
CA GLU A 423 23.39 5.10 7.26
C GLU A 423 23.67 3.79 8.01
N VAL A 424 23.92 2.74 7.23
CA VAL A 424 24.40 1.44 7.69
C VAL A 424 25.92 1.39 7.54
N LYS A 425 26.64 1.32 8.67
CA LYS A 425 28.10 1.17 8.71
C LYS A 425 28.49 -0.28 8.99
N PRO A 426 29.18 -0.95 8.05
CA PRO A 426 29.85 -2.22 8.32
C PRO A 426 30.84 -2.10 9.48
N LEU A 427 30.77 -3.02 10.44
CA LEU A 427 31.76 -3.17 11.52
C LEU A 427 32.83 -4.20 11.16
N SER A 428 32.55 -5.08 10.20
CA SER A 428 33.48 -6.08 9.67
C SER A 428 33.31 -6.24 8.15
N ASN A 429 34.35 -6.69 7.46
CA ASN A 429 34.35 -6.86 5.99
C ASN A 429 33.95 -8.28 5.53
N ASN A 430 33.17 -9.02 6.32
CA ASN A 430 32.73 -10.37 5.90
C ASN A 430 31.54 -10.29 4.92
N ASP A 431 31.61 -11.10 3.85
CA ASP A 431 30.74 -11.03 2.66
C ASP A 431 29.32 -11.60 2.83
N ASP A 432 29.05 -12.42 3.86
CA ASP A 432 27.79 -13.18 3.93
C ASP A 432 26.77 -12.56 4.90
N THR A 433 27.23 -12.21 6.10
CA THR A 433 26.46 -11.49 7.11
C THR A 433 27.40 -10.48 7.75
N THR A 434 27.18 -9.21 7.48
CA THR A 434 28.02 -8.16 8.02
C THR A 434 27.43 -7.69 9.35
N GLU A 435 28.25 -7.65 10.40
CA GLU A 435 27.90 -6.89 11.59
C GLU A 435 27.85 -5.40 11.24
N VAL A 436 26.82 -4.70 11.72
CA VAL A 436 26.55 -3.32 11.32
C VAL A 436 26.19 -2.45 12.51
N SER A 437 26.47 -1.15 12.37
CA SER A 437 25.91 -0.09 13.21
C SER A 437 25.13 0.91 12.35
N TYR A 438 24.22 1.63 13.00
CA TYR A 438 23.29 2.56 12.36
C TYR A 438 23.49 3.96 12.92
N ARG A 439 23.58 4.95 12.02
CA ARG A 439 23.57 6.37 12.42
C ARG A 439 22.53 7.18 11.62
N PRO A 440 21.86 8.15 12.24
CA PRO A 440 21.05 9.10 11.48
C PRO A 440 21.96 10.03 10.66
N VAL A 441 21.51 10.36 9.45
CA VAL A 441 22.18 11.31 8.53
C VAL A 441 21.26 12.48 8.18
N CYS A 442 19.96 12.23 8.06
CA CYS A 442 18.95 13.27 7.91
C CYS A 442 17.82 12.98 8.88
N VAL A 443 17.51 13.91 9.77
CA VAL A 443 16.44 13.80 10.77
C VAL A 443 15.42 14.89 10.49
N PRO A 444 14.34 14.59 9.73
CA PRO A 444 13.24 15.51 9.52
C PRO A 444 12.49 15.83 10.81
N ARG A 445 11.42 16.64 10.71
CA ARG A 445 10.44 16.73 11.79
C ARG A 445 9.82 15.37 12.06
N PHE A 446 9.45 15.18 13.33
CA PHE A 446 8.58 14.06 13.67
C PHE A 446 7.27 14.12 12.89
N TYR A 447 6.70 12.94 12.63
CA TYR A 447 5.37 12.85 12.10
C TYR A 447 4.41 13.45 13.12
N TYR A 448 3.73 14.51 12.72
CA TYR A 448 2.66 15.11 13.51
C TYR A 448 1.35 14.42 13.18
N GLU A 449 0.67 13.91 14.20
CA GLU A 449 -0.65 13.34 14.01
C GLU A 449 -1.69 14.40 13.71
N ASN A 450 -2.73 14.01 13.00
CA ASN A 450 -3.88 14.88 12.79
C ASN A 450 -4.59 15.12 14.11
N TYR A 451 -5.05 16.34 14.34
CA TYR A 451 -5.81 16.75 15.51
C TYR A 451 -6.96 15.77 15.83
N GLN A 452 -7.63 15.24 14.80
CA GLN A 452 -8.72 14.28 14.92
C GLN A 452 -8.30 12.92 15.51
N ASP A 453 -7.00 12.58 15.46
CA ASP A 453 -6.46 11.30 15.92
C ASP A 453 -5.78 11.39 17.30
N LEU A 454 -5.52 12.60 17.83
CA LEU A 454 -4.72 12.80 19.05
C LEU A 454 -5.34 12.15 20.29
N ASP A 455 -6.66 12.20 20.45
CA ASP A 455 -7.35 11.56 21.58
C ASP A 455 -7.09 10.04 21.60
N ALA A 456 -6.94 9.42 20.43
CA ALA A 456 -6.68 7.99 20.33
C ALA A 456 -5.26 7.61 20.77
N ARG A 457 -4.30 8.55 20.74
CA ARG A 457 -2.93 8.37 21.22
C ARG A 457 -2.76 8.79 22.68
N TYR A 458 -3.27 9.97 23.04
CA TYR A 458 -2.98 10.61 24.32
C TYR A 458 -4.10 10.44 25.36
N GLY A 459 -5.22 9.82 24.99
CA GLY A 459 -6.36 9.56 25.85
C GLY A 459 -7.58 10.42 25.52
N GLU A 460 -8.76 9.95 25.94
CA GLU A 460 -10.03 10.65 25.68
C GLU A 460 -10.01 12.08 26.22
N ASN A 461 -10.48 13.04 25.41
CA ASN A 461 -10.53 14.48 25.71
C ASN A 461 -9.18 15.21 25.74
N TYR A 462 -8.07 14.60 25.29
CA TYR A 462 -6.79 15.29 25.17
C TYR A 462 -6.91 16.57 24.33
N CYS A 463 -7.63 16.51 23.20
CA CYS A 463 -7.89 17.65 22.32
C CYS A 463 -8.52 18.85 23.04
N ASN A 464 -9.36 18.61 24.06
CA ASN A 464 -10.00 19.68 24.85
C ASN A 464 -9.03 20.37 25.83
N THR A 465 -7.84 19.79 26.04
CA THR A 465 -6.80 20.32 26.93
C THR A 465 -5.74 21.13 26.20
N ILE A 466 -5.80 21.21 24.87
CA ILE A 466 -4.80 21.90 24.06
C ILE A 466 -4.92 23.41 24.24
N ASP A 467 -3.86 24.00 24.80
CA ASP A 467 -3.67 25.45 24.88
C ASP A 467 -2.82 25.93 23.69
N LEU A 468 -3.47 26.60 22.73
CA LEU A 468 -2.81 27.12 21.53
C LEU A 468 -1.72 28.16 21.82
N SER A 469 -1.71 28.81 22.99
CA SER A 469 -0.67 29.79 23.33
C SER A 469 0.73 29.18 23.45
N ARG A 470 0.82 27.86 23.63
CA ARG A 470 2.07 27.10 23.66
C ARG A 470 2.63 26.77 22.28
N TYR A 471 1.81 26.84 21.25
CA TYR A 471 2.17 26.40 19.90
C TYR A 471 2.47 27.59 19.01
N THR A 472 3.43 27.41 18.11
CA THR A 472 3.54 28.27 16.92
C THR A 472 2.79 27.59 15.78
N ILE A 473 1.86 28.31 15.17
CA ILE A 473 1.00 27.80 14.10
C ILE A 473 1.59 28.22 12.75
N PHE A 474 1.92 27.26 11.91
CA PHE A 474 2.42 27.47 10.56
C PHE A 474 1.40 26.99 9.53
N GLU A 475 1.32 27.68 8.39
CA GLU A 475 0.64 27.14 7.22
C GLU A 475 1.27 25.80 6.81
N ASN A 476 0.46 24.83 6.41
CA ASN A 476 0.95 23.60 5.81
C ASN A 476 0.57 23.58 4.31
N PRO A 477 1.44 24.12 3.43
CA PRO A 477 1.16 24.14 2.01
C PRO A 477 1.19 22.73 1.42
N THR A 478 0.40 22.51 0.37
CA THR A 478 0.45 21.26 -0.41
C THR A 478 1.77 21.17 -1.15
N GLY A 479 2.24 19.95 -1.40
CA GLY A 479 3.41 19.72 -2.23
C GLY A 479 4.30 18.61 -1.69
N ILE A 480 5.44 18.44 -2.36
CA ILE A 480 6.39 17.41 -2.00
C ILE A 480 7.27 17.93 -0.87
N GLN A 481 7.30 17.22 0.26
CA GLN A 481 8.18 17.59 1.37
C GLN A 481 9.62 17.21 1.00
N CYS A 482 10.54 18.16 1.08
CA CYS A 482 11.95 17.99 0.76
C CYS A 482 12.83 18.31 1.97
N GLN A 483 13.91 17.55 2.12
CA GLN A 483 14.85 17.60 3.22
C GLN A 483 16.25 17.83 2.65
N LEU A 484 16.87 18.94 2.98
CA LEU A 484 18.25 19.25 2.60
C LEU A 484 19.18 18.88 3.75
N TYR A 485 20.14 17.99 3.50
CA TYR A 485 21.06 17.48 4.50
C TYR A 485 22.47 17.32 3.91
N TYR A 486 23.49 17.35 4.78
CA TYR A 486 24.87 17.21 4.37
C TYR A 486 25.38 15.79 4.55
N TYR A 487 26.04 15.22 3.54
CA TYR A 487 26.61 13.88 3.63
C TYR A 487 27.77 13.70 2.66
N ASN A 488 28.88 13.15 3.15
CA ASN A 488 30.08 12.79 2.37
C ASN A 488 30.58 13.89 1.41
N GLY A 489 30.71 15.13 1.87
CA GLY A 489 31.29 16.20 1.05
C GLY A 489 30.25 17.10 0.37
N GLU A 490 28.97 16.71 0.35
CA GLU A 490 27.97 17.33 -0.50
C GLU A 490 26.61 17.52 0.19
N TRP A 491 25.88 18.53 -0.26
CA TRP A 491 24.48 18.74 0.10
C TRP A 491 23.58 17.87 -0.76
N ARG A 492 22.69 17.14 -0.11
CA ARG A 492 21.77 16.18 -0.72
C ARG A 492 20.33 16.50 -0.36
N ILE A 493 19.43 16.11 -1.25
CA ILE A 493 18.00 16.28 -1.06
C ILE A 493 17.36 14.91 -0.90
N SER A 494 16.50 14.78 0.10
CA SER A 494 15.57 13.66 0.25
C SER A 494 14.14 14.19 0.13
N SER A 495 13.27 13.54 -0.64
CA SER A 495 11.88 14.00 -0.81
C SER A 495 10.87 12.93 -0.39
N SER A 496 9.66 13.35 0.03
CA SER A 496 8.60 12.45 0.48
C SER A 496 8.07 11.54 -0.63
N ASP A 497 8.12 12.01 -1.88
CA ASP A 497 7.77 11.22 -3.06
C ASP A 497 8.95 10.38 -3.56
N GLN A 498 10.18 10.68 -3.13
CA GLN A 498 11.39 9.97 -3.52
C GLN A 498 11.22 8.51 -3.14
N TYR A 499 11.18 7.65 -4.15
CA TYR A 499 11.05 6.22 -3.93
C TYR A 499 9.75 5.83 -3.17
N SER A 500 8.71 6.68 -3.16
CA SER A 500 7.38 6.37 -2.60
C SER A 500 6.77 5.09 -3.19
N LYS A 501 7.18 4.74 -4.41
CA LYS A 501 6.90 3.48 -5.07
C LYS A 501 8.18 2.74 -5.47
N TRP A 502 9.13 2.60 -4.55
CA TRP A 502 10.40 1.94 -4.87
C TRP A 502 10.24 0.45 -5.20
N TYR A 503 9.12 -0.18 -4.83
CA TYR A 503 8.75 -1.49 -5.34
C TYR A 503 8.59 -1.55 -6.87
N LEU A 504 8.43 -0.39 -7.53
CA LEU A 504 8.44 -0.23 -8.99
C LEU A 504 9.84 0.09 -9.55
N TRP A 505 10.91 -0.03 -8.75
CA TRP A 505 12.28 0.25 -9.18
C TRP A 505 12.65 -0.49 -10.48
N VAL A 506 12.18 -1.72 -10.66
CA VAL A 506 12.43 -2.55 -11.85
C VAL A 506 11.92 -1.91 -13.15
N MET A 507 10.87 -1.10 -13.06
CA MET A 507 10.29 -0.42 -14.22
C MET A 507 11.02 0.88 -14.58
N LYS A 508 11.78 1.44 -13.65
CA LYS A 508 12.42 2.74 -13.85
C LYS A 508 13.60 2.61 -14.81
N LYS A 509 13.56 3.43 -15.85
CA LYS A 509 14.68 3.65 -16.76
C LYS A 509 15.73 4.53 -16.08
N ASP A 510 17.00 4.39 -16.47
CA ASP A 510 18.10 5.15 -15.86
C ASP A 510 17.89 6.67 -15.99
N ASP A 511 17.30 7.13 -17.10
CA ASP A 511 17.00 8.55 -17.32
C ASP A 511 15.86 9.07 -16.41
N GLU A 512 14.96 8.20 -15.92
CA GLU A 512 13.94 8.60 -14.96
C GLU A 512 14.54 8.90 -13.58
N PHE A 513 15.68 8.28 -13.23
CA PHE A 513 16.44 8.69 -12.05
C PHE A 513 17.12 10.03 -12.25
N LYS A 514 17.48 10.40 -13.49
CA LYS A 514 18.04 11.72 -13.81
C LYS A 514 16.99 12.83 -13.80
N HIS A 515 15.73 12.54 -14.15
CA HIS A 515 14.61 13.51 -14.11
C HIS A 515 13.75 13.40 -12.84
N CYS A 516 14.34 12.89 -11.75
CA CYS A 516 13.63 12.76 -10.49
C CYS A 516 13.33 14.12 -9.84
N THR A 517 12.54 14.10 -8.77
CA THR A 517 12.18 15.29 -7.98
C THR A 517 13.39 16.06 -7.49
N GLU A 518 14.48 15.38 -7.12
CA GLU A 518 15.72 16.04 -6.73
C GLU A 518 16.31 16.91 -7.86
N SER A 519 16.33 16.42 -9.10
CA SER A 519 16.86 17.20 -10.24
C SER A 519 15.98 18.41 -10.55
N ARG A 520 14.66 18.23 -10.60
CA ARG A 520 13.69 19.32 -10.84
C ARG A 520 13.73 20.36 -9.72
N PHE A 521 13.93 19.92 -8.48
CA PHE A 521 14.15 20.81 -7.34
C PHE A 521 15.44 21.60 -7.51
N LYS A 522 16.56 20.95 -7.88
CA LYS A 522 17.86 21.62 -8.10
C LYS A 522 17.82 22.63 -9.24
N GLU A 523 17.12 22.30 -10.33
CA GLU A 523 16.89 23.22 -11.45
C GLU A 523 16.19 24.49 -10.95
N LEU A 524 15.04 24.34 -10.28
CA LEU A 524 14.30 25.47 -9.74
C LEU A 524 15.08 26.24 -8.65
N TRP A 525 15.82 25.54 -7.79
CA TRP A 525 16.67 26.13 -6.76
C TRP A 525 17.68 27.12 -7.36
N ASN A 526 18.33 26.71 -8.45
CA ASN A 526 19.28 27.55 -9.17
C ASN A 526 18.59 28.73 -9.88
N GLU A 527 17.44 28.49 -10.51
CA GLU A 527 16.65 29.55 -11.15
C GLU A 527 16.20 30.64 -10.17
N LEU A 528 15.82 30.24 -8.95
CA LEU A 528 15.42 31.15 -7.88
C LEU A 528 16.61 31.87 -7.23
N GLY A 529 17.84 31.51 -7.58
CA GLY A 529 19.07 32.09 -7.01
C GLY A 529 19.28 31.71 -5.53
N MET A 530 18.76 30.57 -5.10
CA MET A 530 18.92 30.07 -3.73
C MET A 530 20.34 29.53 -3.53
N GLN A 531 20.94 29.76 -2.36
CA GLN A 531 22.29 29.29 -2.05
C GLN A 531 22.25 28.07 -1.14
N TYR A 532 23.15 27.11 -1.37
CA TYR A 532 23.36 26.01 -0.44
C TYR A 532 23.99 26.52 0.87
N PRO A 533 23.71 25.87 2.01
CA PRO A 533 24.33 26.26 3.26
C PRO A 533 25.85 26.05 3.25
N SER A 534 26.57 26.79 4.10
CA SER A 534 28.01 26.60 4.28
C SER A 534 28.33 25.30 5.02
N MET A 535 29.60 24.88 4.96
CA MET A 535 30.10 23.71 5.69
C MET A 535 29.94 23.81 7.21
N GLU A 536 29.90 25.04 7.75
CA GLU A 536 29.68 25.26 9.19
C GLU A 536 28.26 24.84 9.60
N ASP A 537 27.30 24.88 8.68
CA ASP A 537 25.91 24.52 8.93
C ASP A 537 25.59 23.05 8.55
N ALA A 538 26.61 22.24 8.26
CA ALA A 538 26.48 20.85 7.83
C ALA A 538 25.81 19.91 8.87
N PHE A 539 25.71 20.34 10.12
CA PHE A 539 25.05 19.59 11.19
C PHE A 539 23.55 19.91 11.31
N PHE A 540 22.98 20.70 10.37
CA PHE A 540 21.55 20.99 10.30
C PHE A 540 20.86 20.24 9.15
N ASN A 541 19.61 19.85 9.40
CA ASN A 541 18.67 19.42 8.36
C ASN A 541 17.67 20.55 8.10
N PHE A 542 17.48 20.92 6.84
CA PHE A 542 16.56 22.00 6.44
C PHE A 542 15.33 21.43 5.72
N PHE A 543 14.17 22.03 5.96
CA PHE A 543 12.87 21.52 5.52
C PHE A 543 12.25 22.44 4.48
N PHE A 544 11.80 21.87 3.37
CA PHE A 544 11.18 22.59 2.28
C PHE A 544 9.89 21.91 1.80
N VAL A 545 9.00 22.69 1.20
CA VAL A 545 7.91 22.17 0.36
C VAL A 545 8.18 22.58 -1.08
N PHE A 546 8.24 21.58 -1.96
CA PHE A 546 8.40 21.77 -3.39
C PHE A 546 7.04 21.70 -4.08
N GLN A 547 6.62 22.81 -4.68
CA GLN A 547 5.42 22.91 -5.47
C GLN A 547 5.79 23.05 -6.94
N GLU A 548 5.84 21.92 -7.65
CA GLU A 548 6.31 21.88 -9.04
C GLU A 548 5.42 22.72 -9.98
N LYS A 549 4.09 22.60 -9.86
CA LYS A 549 3.13 23.29 -10.74
C LYS A 549 3.19 24.81 -10.60
N SER A 550 3.36 25.32 -9.38
CA SER A 550 3.48 26.75 -9.11
C SER A 550 4.94 27.25 -9.16
N ARG A 551 5.90 26.34 -9.41
CA ARG A 551 7.35 26.61 -9.41
C ARG A 551 7.83 27.30 -8.14
N ARG A 552 7.44 26.79 -6.97
CA ARG A 552 7.84 27.33 -5.66
C ARG A 552 8.64 26.33 -4.83
N ILE A 553 9.60 26.85 -4.06
CA ILE A 553 10.33 26.13 -3.00
C ILE A 553 10.12 26.91 -1.70
N ILE A 554 9.29 26.39 -0.81
CA ILE A 554 8.86 27.07 0.41
C ILE A 554 9.68 26.54 1.58
N PHE A 555 10.47 27.39 2.24
CA PHE A 555 11.25 27.03 3.41
C PHE A 555 10.37 26.96 4.67
N LYS A 556 10.40 25.84 5.39
CA LYS A 556 9.55 25.59 6.57
C LYS A 556 10.29 25.66 7.92
N GLY A 557 11.59 25.37 7.96
CA GLY A 557 12.31 25.24 9.22
C GLY A 557 13.58 24.40 9.12
N TYR A 558 14.22 24.17 10.26
CA TYR A 558 15.42 23.33 10.34
C TYR A 558 15.55 22.66 11.71
N ARG A 559 16.29 21.54 11.75
CA ARG A 559 16.57 20.76 12.96
C ARG A 559 18.07 20.48 13.09
N SER A 560 18.57 20.56 14.31
CA SER A 560 19.97 20.23 14.64
C SER A 560 20.16 18.71 14.76
N LEU A 561 21.21 18.17 14.12
CA LEU A 561 21.62 16.77 14.27
C LEU A 561 22.28 16.48 15.62
N ASP A 562 22.79 17.50 16.32
CA ASP A 562 23.42 17.33 17.64
C ASP A 562 22.37 17.22 18.75
N THR A 563 21.38 18.13 18.71
CA THR A 563 20.35 18.20 19.75
C THR A 563 19.09 17.42 19.39
N PHE A 564 18.91 17.10 18.11
CA PHE A 564 17.68 16.54 17.56
C PHE A 564 16.45 17.40 17.86
N LYS A 565 16.59 18.74 17.96
CA LYS A 565 15.46 19.66 18.18
C LYS A 565 15.29 20.66 17.04
N GLU A 566 14.03 20.99 16.74
CA GLU A 566 13.70 22.07 15.82
C GLU A 566 13.90 23.42 16.52
N CYS A 567 14.36 24.42 15.77
CA CYS A 567 14.74 25.71 16.35
C CYS A 567 13.79 26.84 15.92
N LYS A 568 13.44 27.72 16.88
CA LYS A 568 12.51 28.85 16.66
C LYS A 568 13.04 29.91 15.67
N ASN A 569 14.35 30.12 15.60
CA ASN A 569 14.99 31.19 14.81
C ASN A 569 15.25 30.83 13.34
N TRP A 570 14.46 29.93 12.75
CA TRP A 570 14.72 29.39 11.41
C TRP A 570 14.76 30.43 10.29
N LYS A 571 14.00 31.52 10.40
CA LYS A 571 13.95 32.59 9.37
C LYS A 571 15.31 33.25 9.11
N GLU A 572 16.24 33.20 10.08
CA GLU A 572 17.60 33.73 9.92
C GLU A 572 18.35 33.02 8.79
N PHE A 573 18.17 31.70 8.65
CA PHE A 573 18.78 30.93 7.56
C PHE A 573 18.18 31.26 6.21
N GLY A 574 16.87 31.49 6.16
CA GLY A 574 16.21 31.92 4.92
C GLY A 574 16.79 33.24 4.40
N ASN A 575 17.09 34.18 5.29
CA ASN A 575 17.75 35.43 4.92
C ASN A 575 19.22 35.22 4.54
N LYS A 576 19.97 34.42 5.32
CA LYS A 576 21.39 34.11 5.09
C LYS A 576 21.65 33.49 3.72
N TYR A 577 20.76 32.60 3.27
CA TYR A 577 20.94 31.78 2.05
C TYR A 577 19.99 32.14 0.90
N HIS A 578 19.33 33.31 1.00
CA HIS A 578 18.41 33.82 -0.01
C HIS A 578 17.19 32.93 -0.31
N TRP A 579 16.68 32.23 0.69
CA TRP A 579 15.43 31.46 0.60
C TRP A 579 14.24 32.37 0.92
N LYS A 580 13.77 33.09 -0.10
CA LYS A 580 12.79 34.18 0.04
C LYS A 580 11.37 33.68 0.34
N ASP A 581 10.99 32.55 -0.21
CA ASP A 581 9.67 31.97 -0.01
C ASP A 581 9.67 31.12 1.27
N GLN A 582 8.90 31.55 2.26
CA GLN A 582 8.92 31.02 3.61
C GLN A 582 7.49 30.82 4.10
N VAL A 583 7.28 29.78 4.91
CA VAL A 583 5.97 29.49 5.47
C VAL A 583 5.46 30.64 6.36
N ASN A 584 4.18 30.98 6.22
CA ASN A 584 3.56 32.01 7.06
C ASN A 584 3.27 31.48 8.47
N THR A 585 3.39 32.38 9.44
CA THR A 585 2.97 32.13 10.82
C THR A 585 1.57 32.71 10.99
N LEU A 586 0.67 31.92 11.56
CA LEU A 586 -0.72 32.29 11.77
C LEU A 586 -0.99 32.58 13.25
N ASN A 587 -1.93 33.47 13.52
CA ASN A 587 -2.31 33.87 14.88
C ASN A 587 -3.76 33.46 15.16
N TYR A 588 -3.93 32.35 15.89
CA TYR A 588 -5.22 31.88 16.36
C TYR A 588 -5.16 31.58 17.86
N THR A 589 -6.22 31.92 18.58
CA THR A 589 -6.30 31.77 20.04
C THR A 589 -7.26 30.67 20.49
N SER A 590 -8.09 30.13 19.60
CA SER A 590 -8.98 29.00 19.90
C SER A 590 -8.97 27.94 18.80
N MET A 591 -9.08 26.67 19.20
CA MET A 591 -9.17 25.54 18.26
C MET A 591 -10.39 25.65 17.34
N GLU A 592 -11.52 26.13 17.85
CA GLU A 592 -12.75 26.33 17.05
C GLU A 592 -12.52 27.28 15.87
N SER A 593 -11.88 28.43 16.12
CA SER A 593 -11.56 29.39 15.06
C SER A 593 -10.56 28.84 14.04
N LEU A 594 -9.58 28.06 14.51
CA LEU A 594 -8.58 27.43 13.66
C LEU A 594 -9.21 26.33 12.76
N ILE A 595 -10.11 25.51 13.31
CA ILE A 595 -10.87 24.49 12.57
C ILE A 595 -11.77 25.14 11.52
N ALA A 596 -12.49 26.21 11.88
CA ALA A 596 -13.33 26.93 10.93
C ALA A 596 -12.49 27.50 9.78
N ALA A 597 -11.36 28.14 10.10
CA ALA A 597 -10.48 28.73 9.10
C ALA A 597 -9.91 27.70 8.12
N VAL A 598 -9.41 26.56 8.62
CA VAL A 598 -8.83 25.50 7.79
C VAL A 598 -9.88 24.83 6.87
N ASN A 599 -11.17 24.98 7.15
CA ASN A 599 -12.27 24.49 6.31
C ASN A 599 -12.98 25.60 5.50
N ASP A 600 -12.49 26.83 5.55
CA ASP A 600 -12.97 27.90 4.68
C ASP A 600 -12.18 27.92 3.38
N PHE A 601 -12.75 27.31 2.34
CA PHE A 601 -12.09 27.19 1.04
C PHE A 601 -12.06 28.50 0.24
N ASN A 602 -12.76 29.54 0.70
CA ASN A 602 -12.59 30.89 0.14
C ASN A 602 -11.35 31.59 0.74
N MET A 603 -10.99 31.25 1.99
CA MET A 603 -9.79 31.76 2.65
C MET A 603 -8.55 30.98 2.23
N TYR A 604 -8.61 29.65 2.28
CA TYR A 604 -7.50 28.77 1.94
C TYR A 604 -7.91 27.77 0.87
N SER A 605 -7.33 27.92 -0.33
CA SER A 605 -7.60 27.03 -1.44
C SER A 605 -7.12 25.60 -1.12
N PRO A 606 -8.00 24.58 -1.08
CA PRO A 606 -7.61 23.20 -0.75
C PRO A 606 -6.65 22.56 -1.77
N SER A 607 -6.44 23.15 -2.95
CA SER A 607 -5.41 22.70 -3.90
C SER A 607 -4.00 23.16 -3.53
N GLU A 608 -3.86 24.23 -2.74
CA GLU A 608 -2.58 24.83 -2.36
C GLU A 608 -2.28 24.73 -0.85
N PHE A 609 -3.31 24.45 -0.05
CA PHE A 609 -3.26 24.41 1.40
C PHE A 609 -3.82 23.10 1.95
N GLU A 610 -3.01 22.34 2.69
CA GLU A 610 -3.45 21.11 3.34
C GLU A 610 -4.14 21.39 4.68
N GLY A 611 -3.69 22.42 5.38
CA GLY A 611 -4.04 22.71 6.76
C GLY A 611 -2.95 23.49 7.46
N VAL A 612 -2.80 23.29 8.77
CA VAL A 612 -1.76 23.93 9.59
C VAL A 612 -0.94 22.91 10.35
N GLU A 613 0.28 23.29 10.70
CA GLU A 613 1.15 22.58 11.64
C GLU A 613 1.28 23.42 12.92
N CYS A 614 0.93 22.83 14.06
CA CYS A 614 1.05 23.42 15.39
C CYS A 614 2.29 22.83 16.07
N ILE A 615 3.34 23.64 16.22
CA ILE A 615 4.65 23.20 16.72
C ILE A 615 4.87 23.69 18.15
N ASP A 616 5.07 22.76 19.08
CA ASP A 616 5.63 23.02 20.41
C ASP A 616 7.16 22.86 20.33
N PHE A 617 7.88 23.97 20.29
CA PHE A 617 9.35 23.95 20.22
C PHE A 617 10.03 23.53 21.54
N GLU A 618 9.30 23.52 22.66
CA GLU A 618 9.82 23.05 23.94
C GLU A 618 9.67 21.53 24.04
N ASN A 619 8.58 20.99 23.49
CA ASN A 619 8.31 19.57 23.38
C ASN A 619 7.91 19.18 21.95
N CYS A 620 8.91 19.02 21.08
CA CYS A 620 8.71 18.79 19.65
C CYS A 620 7.92 17.50 19.33
N GLU A 621 7.78 16.56 20.27
CA GLU A 621 6.98 15.33 20.09
C GLU A 621 5.47 15.58 20.24
N HIS A 622 5.09 16.68 20.89
CA HIS A 622 3.69 17.02 21.17
C HIS A 622 3.07 17.92 20.08
N GLY A 623 3.80 18.21 19.01
CA GLY A 623 3.27 18.91 17.84
C GLY A 623 2.17 18.10 17.14
N PHE A 624 1.28 18.80 16.44
CA PHE A 624 0.19 18.18 15.70
C PHE A 624 -0.11 18.95 14.41
N GLN A 625 -0.80 18.30 13.48
CA GLN A 625 -1.31 18.94 12.27
C GLN A 625 -2.83 19.04 12.33
N LEU A 626 -3.40 20.10 11.79
CA LEU A 626 -4.85 20.21 11.57
C LEU A 626 -5.08 20.37 10.07
N ARG A 627 -5.46 19.29 9.41
CA ARG A 627 -5.82 19.29 7.99
C ARG A 627 -7.27 19.71 7.78
N SER A 628 -7.55 20.25 6.61
CA SER A 628 -8.93 20.45 6.16
C SER A 628 -9.67 19.12 6.12
N SER A 629 -10.98 19.15 6.33
CA SER A 629 -11.81 17.95 6.34
C SER A 629 -11.67 17.17 5.04
N LEU A 630 -11.51 17.89 3.92
CA LEU A 630 -11.22 17.31 2.61
C LEU A 630 -9.87 16.58 2.59
N ARG A 631 -8.78 17.28 2.94
CA ARG A 631 -7.41 16.72 2.91
C ARG A 631 -7.20 15.61 3.94
N PHE A 632 -7.94 15.63 5.04
CA PHE A 632 -7.92 14.56 6.05
C PHE A 632 -8.71 13.32 5.59
N ARG A 633 -9.95 13.48 5.12
CA ARG A 633 -10.90 12.36 4.95
C ARG A 633 -10.84 11.67 3.58
N VAL A 634 -10.55 12.40 2.51
CA VAL A 634 -10.53 11.85 1.14
C VAL A 634 -9.55 10.68 0.97
N PRO A 635 -8.34 10.70 1.57
CA PRO A 635 -7.42 9.55 1.54
C PRO A 635 -7.98 8.27 2.18
N PHE A 636 -8.97 8.38 3.06
CA PHE A 636 -9.58 7.22 3.73
C PHE A 636 -10.77 6.62 2.97
N LEU A 637 -11.23 7.23 1.86
CA LEU A 637 -12.29 6.67 1.03
C LEU A 637 -11.84 5.33 0.43
N ARG A 638 -12.72 4.32 0.48
CA ARG A 638 -12.37 2.93 0.16
C ARG A 638 -13.23 2.39 -0.96
N LEU A 639 -12.62 1.64 -1.86
CA LEU A 639 -13.38 0.78 -2.77
C LEU A 639 -14.18 -0.23 -1.95
N THR A 640 -15.40 -0.50 -2.38
CA THR A 640 -16.27 -1.49 -1.71
C THR A 640 -15.73 -2.91 -1.87
N ASN A 641 -15.09 -3.20 -3.00
CA ASN A 641 -14.41 -4.47 -3.24
C ASN A 641 -12.91 -4.32 -2.96
N ILE A 642 -12.49 -4.89 -1.84
CA ILE A 642 -11.11 -4.84 -1.32
C ILE A 642 -10.08 -5.57 -2.19
N ASN A 643 -10.52 -6.37 -3.16
CA ASN A 643 -9.59 -7.06 -4.07
C ASN A 643 -9.04 -6.13 -5.17
N TYR A 644 -9.61 -4.94 -5.31
CA TYR A 644 -9.11 -3.93 -6.24
C TYR A 644 -8.23 -2.92 -5.51
N ILE A 645 -7.19 -2.49 -6.21
CA ILE A 645 -6.30 -1.41 -5.77
C ILE A 645 -6.55 -0.25 -6.71
N THR A 646 -6.79 0.95 -6.19
CA THR A 646 -7.14 2.12 -6.99
C THR A 646 -6.08 2.43 -8.07
N SER A 647 -4.81 2.11 -7.82
CA SER A 647 -3.69 2.33 -8.73
C SER A 647 -3.75 1.50 -10.01
N ILE A 648 -4.42 0.34 -10.00
CA ILE A 648 -4.48 -0.59 -11.15
C ILE A 648 -5.83 -0.57 -11.88
N ILE A 649 -6.74 0.34 -11.51
CA ILE A 649 -8.05 0.46 -12.14
C ILE A 649 -7.92 1.18 -13.48
N ASP A 650 -8.60 0.67 -14.51
CA ASP A 650 -8.57 1.24 -15.84
C ASP A 650 -9.11 2.69 -15.85
N GLN A 651 -8.52 3.55 -16.69
CA GLN A 651 -8.81 4.99 -16.69
C GLN A 651 -10.26 5.31 -17.05
N ASP A 652 -10.91 4.52 -17.91
CA ASP A 652 -12.33 4.65 -18.25
C ASP A 652 -13.23 4.37 -17.05
N ILE A 653 -12.84 3.41 -16.21
CA ILE A 653 -13.53 3.09 -14.95
C ILE A 653 -13.26 4.16 -13.90
N VAL A 654 -12.04 4.68 -13.79
CA VAL A 654 -11.74 5.80 -12.89
C VAL A 654 -12.56 7.04 -13.27
N ALA A 655 -12.71 7.31 -14.56
CA ALA A 655 -13.53 8.43 -15.05
C ALA A 655 -15.02 8.23 -14.79
N ASN A 656 -15.52 7.00 -14.90
CA ASN A 656 -16.94 6.65 -14.74
C ASN A 656 -17.11 5.38 -13.89
N PRO A 657 -16.88 5.46 -12.57
CA PRO A 657 -16.89 4.29 -11.70
C PRO A 657 -18.31 3.73 -11.54
N PRO A 658 -18.49 2.40 -11.58
CA PRO A 658 -19.73 1.77 -11.15
C PRO A 658 -20.11 2.23 -9.74
N MET A 659 -21.39 2.54 -9.53
CA MET A 659 -21.84 3.09 -8.25
C MET A 659 -21.58 2.14 -7.08
N ASP A 660 -21.71 0.83 -7.30
CA ASP A 660 -21.43 -0.20 -6.31
C ASP A 660 -19.95 -0.30 -5.94
N LEU A 661 -19.02 0.16 -6.78
CA LEU A 661 -17.58 0.20 -6.50
C LEU A 661 -17.20 1.30 -5.50
N VAL A 662 -17.89 2.46 -5.56
CA VAL A 662 -17.54 3.65 -4.76
C VAL A 662 -18.57 3.98 -3.67
N THR A 663 -19.78 3.43 -3.73
CA THR A 663 -20.86 3.77 -2.80
C THR A 663 -20.92 2.79 -1.64
N SER A 664 -20.56 3.25 -0.46
CA SER A 664 -20.81 2.59 0.82
C SER A 664 -21.32 3.61 1.83
N LYS A 665 -22.02 3.16 2.89
CA LYS A 665 -22.41 4.05 4.00
C LYS A 665 -21.20 4.83 4.54
N TYR A 666 -20.08 4.14 4.74
CA TYR A 666 -18.83 4.74 5.20
C TYR A 666 -18.33 5.89 4.29
N ASN A 667 -18.26 5.65 2.98
CA ASN A 667 -17.80 6.68 2.04
C ASN A 667 -18.77 7.86 1.97
N LEU A 668 -20.08 7.58 1.97
CA LEU A 668 -21.11 8.62 1.96
C LEU A 668 -21.03 9.49 3.22
N ASP A 669 -20.90 8.89 4.40
CA ASP A 669 -20.79 9.60 5.68
C ASP A 669 -19.55 10.51 5.69
N LEU A 670 -18.41 10.03 5.18
CA LEU A 670 -17.20 10.85 5.05
C LEU A 670 -17.39 12.02 4.08
N LEU A 671 -17.90 11.78 2.88
CA LEU A 671 -18.09 12.82 1.86
C LEU A 671 -19.11 13.88 2.30
N VAL A 672 -20.25 13.45 2.88
CA VAL A 672 -21.26 14.36 3.42
C VAL A 672 -20.68 15.20 4.55
N SER A 673 -19.90 14.59 5.44
CA SER A 673 -19.25 15.34 6.52
C SER A 673 -18.26 16.39 6.01
N ILE A 674 -17.54 16.14 4.91
CA ILE A 674 -16.69 17.16 4.28
C ILE A 674 -17.56 18.34 3.84
N LEU A 675 -18.65 18.07 3.11
CA LEU A 675 -19.53 19.12 2.58
C LEU A 675 -20.17 19.96 3.70
N LEU A 676 -20.58 19.35 4.81
CA LEU A 676 -21.18 20.04 5.94
C LEU A 676 -20.18 20.87 6.76
N GLN A 677 -18.91 20.47 6.79
CA GLN A 677 -17.87 21.14 7.58
C GLN A 677 -17.13 22.23 6.80
N SER A 678 -17.33 22.32 5.48
CA SER A 678 -16.55 23.20 4.62
C SER A 678 -17.37 24.39 4.11
N THR A 679 -16.78 25.57 4.10
CA THR A 679 -17.32 26.72 3.36
C THR A 679 -16.85 26.61 1.92
N LEU A 680 -17.69 26.02 1.06
CA LEU A 680 -17.37 25.77 -0.34
C LEU A 680 -17.31 27.07 -1.14
N SER A 681 -16.37 27.15 -2.08
CA SER A 681 -16.38 28.22 -3.08
C SER A 681 -17.40 27.90 -4.18
N ALA A 682 -18.20 28.91 -4.55
CA ALA A 682 -19.14 28.80 -5.66
C ALA A 682 -18.48 28.97 -7.05
N VAL A 683 -17.26 29.53 -7.08
CA VAL A 683 -16.53 29.86 -8.32
C VAL A 683 -15.27 29.02 -8.46
N ASP A 684 -14.53 28.80 -7.36
CA ASP A 684 -13.32 27.99 -7.36
C ASP A 684 -13.65 26.49 -7.25
N LYS A 685 -12.97 25.68 -8.06
CA LYS A 685 -13.07 24.22 -8.09
C LYS A 685 -11.83 23.55 -7.49
N SER A 686 -11.05 24.29 -6.71
CA SER A 686 -9.87 23.78 -5.98
C SER A 686 -10.16 22.55 -5.13
N ASP A 687 -11.38 22.42 -4.59
CA ASP A 687 -11.83 21.23 -3.86
C ASP A 687 -11.93 20.00 -4.76
N GLU A 688 -12.47 20.15 -5.97
CA GLU A 688 -12.51 19.08 -6.98
C GLU A 688 -11.10 18.70 -7.44
N LEU A 689 -10.20 19.68 -7.63
CA LEU A 689 -8.80 19.43 -7.97
C LEU A 689 -8.07 18.67 -6.85
N ALA A 690 -8.34 19.02 -5.59
CA ALA A 690 -7.78 18.31 -4.44
C ALA A 690 -8.30 16.87 -4.37
N ILE A 691 -9.57 16.61 -4.68
CA ILE A 691 -10.11 15.24 -4.74
C ILE A 691 -9.53 14.46 -5.91
N GLU A 692 -9.34 15.09 -7.07
CA GLU A 692 -8.68 14.47 -8.22
C GLU A 692 -7.24 14.04 -7.87
N GLU A 693 -6.51 14.88 -7.14
CA GLU A 693 -5.17 14.59 -6.64
C GLU A 693 -5.15 13.45 -5.61
N LEU A 694 -6.04 13.51 -4.61
CA LEU A 694 -6.00 12.62 -3.45
C LEU A 694 -6.64 11.24 -3.72
N ASN A 695 -7.77 11.22 -4.45
CA ASN A 695 -8.52 9.99 -4.72
C ASN A 695 -9.49 10.13 -5.91
N ARG A 696 -8.91 10.19 -7.11
CA ARG A 696 -9.60 10.51 -8.38
C ARG A 696 -10.89 9.71 -8.64
N ILE A 697 -10.93 8.42 -8.28
CA ILE A 697 -12.11 7.57 -8.51
C ILE A 697 -13.37 8.04 -7.75
N PHE A 698 -13.21 8.83 -6.68
CA PHE A 698 -14.34 9.38 -5.93
C PHE A 698 -14.81 10.76 -6.42
N LEU A 699 -14.09 11.37 -7.37
CA LEU A 699 -14.46 12.68 -7.92
C LEU A 699 -15.89 12.71 -8.51
N PRO A 700 -16.34 11.72 -9.30
CA PRO A 700 -17.71 11.71 -9.82
C PRO A 700 -18.77 11.66 -8.71
N LEU A 701 -18.56 10.82 -7.69
CA LEU A 701 -19.46 10.70 -6.55
C LEU A 701 -19.48 12.00 -5.73
N TYR A 702 -18.32 12.60 -5.48
CA TYR A 702 -18.21 13.88 -4.79
C TYR A 702 -18.96 15.00 -5.53
N ARG A 703 -18.74 15.15 -6.84
CA ARG A 703 -19.44 16.15 -7.67
C ARG A 703 -20.95 16.01 -7.57
N LYS A 704 -21.45 14.77 -7.62
CA LYS A 704 -22.88 14.49 -7.45
C LYS A 704 -23.39 14.98 -6.09
N LEU A 705 -22.71 14.62 -5.00
CA LEU A 705 -23.08 15.03 -3.65
C LEU A 705 -22.96 16.55 -3.42
N LYS A 706 -21.87 17.17 -3.87
CA LYS A 706 -21.63 18.62 -3.82
C LYS A 706 -22.74 19.39 -4.52
N ASN A 707 -23.09 19.00 -5.74
CA ASN A 707 -24.16 19.66 -6.49
C ASN A 707 -25.53 19.52 -5.81
N SER A 708 -25.84 18.33 -5.26
CA SER A 708 -27.06 18.13 -4.47
C SER A 708 -27.08 18.99 -3.21
N TYR A 709 -25.96 19.10 -2.49
CA TYR A 709 -25.82 19.93 -1.31
C TYR A 709 -25.99 21.43 -1.62
N LEU A 710 -25.27 21.96 -2.61
CA LEU A 710 -25.38 23.38 -3.02
C LEU A 710 -26.80 23.73 -3.49
N THR A 711 -27.45 22.80 -4.20
CA THR A 711 -28.86 22.97 -4.59
C THR A 711 -29.76 23.04 -3.37
N LEU A 712 -29.54 22.16 -2.38
CA LEU A 712 -30.30 22.18 -1.12
C LEU A 712 -30.08 23.49 -0.35
N CYS A 713 -28.83 23.95 -0.19
CA CYS A 713 -28.52 25.23 0.44
C CYS A 713 -29.25 26.38 -0.24
N LYS A 714 -29.21 26.46 -1.57
CA LYS A 714 -29.92 27.49 -2.33
C LYS A 714 -31.43 27.43 -2.11
N LEU A 715 -32.03 26.23 -2.11
CA LEU A 715 -33.47 26.07 -1.84
C LEU A 715 -33.84 26.50 -0.42
N ILE A 716 -32.98 26.23 0.56
CA ILE A 716 -33.13 26.67 1.94
C ILE A 716 -33.05 28.20 1.99
N ASP A 717 -32.04 28.82 1.40
CA ASP A 717 -31.89 30.28 1.36
C ASP A 717 -33.06 30.97 0.65
N ASP A 718 -33.48 30.44 -0.50
CA ASP A 718 -34.65 30.92 -1.23
C ASP A 718 -35.92 30.78 -0.37
N PHE A 719 -36.06 29.69 0.40
CA PHE A 719 -37.18 29.52 1.31
C PHE A 719 -37.14 30.55 2.45
N TYR A 720 -36.00 30.73 3.13
CA TYR A 720 -35.85 31.69 4.23
C TYR A 720 -36.10 33.12 3.76
N ASN A 721 -35.51 33.51 2.63
CA ASN A 721 -35.64 34.86 2.09
C ASN A 721 -37.05 35.16 1.54
N ASN A 722 -37.70 34.19 0.89
CA ASN A 722 -39.02 34.42 0.29
C ASN A 722 -40.18 34.15 1.25
N SER A 723 -40.03 33.24 2.22
CA SER A 723 -41.13 32.74 3.06
C SER A 723 -41.04 33.19 4.52
N LEU A 724 -39.85 33.25 5.12
CA LEU A 724 -39.68 33.58 6.55
C LEU A 724 -39.47 35.07 6.81
N LEU A 725 -38.71 35.77 5.95
CA LEU A 725 -38.60 37.24 6.05
C LEU A 725 -39.90 37.97 5.69
N ASN A 726 -40.84 37.29 5.00
CA ASN A 726 -42.17 37.82 4.69
C ASN A 726 -43.26 37.36 5.67
N ILE A 727 -43.00 36.36 6.52
CA ILE A 727 -43.98 35.81 7.47
C ILE A 727 -43.23 35.41 8.75
N GLU A 728 -43.23 36.29 9.75
CA GLU A 728 -43.10 35.83 11.13
C GLU A 728 -44.25 34.84 11.39
N ASN A 729 -43.90 33.60 11.75
CA ASN A 729 -44.73 32.41 11.98
C ASN A 729 -44.80 31.44 10.78
N ASP A 730 -43.96 30.39 10.79
CA ASP A 730 -44.42 29.00 11.03
C ASP A 730 -43.27 27.98 10.82
N TYR A 731 -42.64 27.57 11.93
CA TYR A 731 -41.50 26.62 11.94
C TYR A 731 -41.95 25.16 11.68
N GLU A 732 -43.21 24.82 11.96
CA GLU A 732 -43.73 23.46 11.75
C GLU A 732 -43.89 23.14 10.27
N GLN A 733 -44.32 24.13 9.48
CA GLN A 733 -44.52 23.99 8.05
C GLN A 733 -43.20 23.78 7.28
N PHE A 734 -42.08 24.28 7.81
CA PHE A 734 -40.74 24.01 7.28
C PHE A 734 -40.32 22.56 7.53
N ASN A 735 -40.50 22.07 8.77
CA ASN A 735 -40.12 20.70 9.13
C ASN A 735 -40.90 19.65 8.33
N GLU A 736 -42.19 19.87 8.06
CA GLU A 736 -42.96 18.99 7.18
C GLU A 736 -42.44 19.00 5.73
N LYS A 737 -42.16 20.18 5.16
CA LYS A 737 -41.65 20.28 3.78
C LYS A 737 -40.26 19.68 3.60
N CYS A 738 -39.36 19.86 4.57
CA CYS A 738 -38.05 19.22 4.56
C CYS A 738 -38.17 17.69 4.65
N LYS A 739 -39.10 17.20 5.47
CA LYS A 739 -39.37 15.77 5.60
C LYS A 739 -39.91 15.17 4.28
N ASP A 740 -40.86 15.84 3.64
CA ASP A 740 -41.40 15.39 2.35
C ASP A 740 -40.37 15.42 1.22
N PHE A 741 -39.44 16.38 1.23
CA PHE A 741 -38.35 16.44 0.27
C PHE A 741 -37.32 15.32 0.47
N LEU A 742 -36.92 15.06 1.73
CA LEU A 742 -36.00 13.98 2.08
C LEU A 742 -36.59 12.59 1.80
N GLU A 743 -37.92 12.46 1.90
CA GLU A 743 -38.66 11.23 1.56
C GLU A 743 -38.93 11.07 0.05
N GLY A 744 -38.48 12.01 -0.79
CA GLY A 744 -38.62 11.95 -2.26
C GLY A 744 -40.05 12.20 -2.77
N LYS A 745 -40.93 12.76 -1.94
CA LYS A 745 -42.34 13.03 -2.28
C LYS A 745 -42.54 14.31 -3.10
N LEU A 746 -41.55 15.20 -3.12
CA LEU A 746 -41.54 16.41 -3.94
C LEU A 746 -40.72 16.18 -5.23
N THR A 747 -41.38 16.21 -6.38
CA THR A 747 -40.72 16.19 -7.71
C THR A 747 -40.54 17.62 -8.22
N ILE A 748 -39.34 17.92 -8.72
CA ILE A 748 -38.97 19.24 -9.27
C ILE A 748 -39.78 19.49 -10.54
N GLY A 749 -40.88 20.25 -10.43
CA GLY A 749 -41.70 20.62 -11.58
C GLY A 749 -42.86 21.56 -11.30
N LYS A 750 -42.74 22.81 -11.79
CA LYS A 750 -43.82 23.74 -12.18
C LYS A 750 -44.63 24.53 -11.12
N GLN A 751 -44.15 24.71 -9.88
CA GLN A 751 -44.78 25.67 -8.95
C GLN A 751 -43.79 26.70 -8.38
N PHE A 752 -43.17 27.49 -9.27
CA PHE A 752 -42.67 28.82 -8.94
C PHE A 752 -43.05 29.78 -10.06
N GLN A 753 -44.35 30.01 -10.23
CA GLN A 753 -44.83 31.26 -10.82
C GLN A 753 -45.25 32.16 -9.67
N GLY A 754 -44.48 33.22 -9.43
CA GLY A 754 -44.79 34.23 -8.42
C GLY A 754 -46.17 34.86 -8.63
N PRO A 755 -46.73 35.52 -7.60
CA PRO A 755 -48.07 36.09 -7.68
C PRO A 755 -48.15 37.15 -8.79
N LYS A 756 -49.16 37.00 -9.66
CA LYS A 756 -49.49 37.97 -10.70
C LYS A 756 -49.78 39.33 -10.06
N LYS A 757 -49.04 40.37 -10.49
CA LYS A 757 -49.33 41.78 -10.20
C LYS A 757 -50.80 42.08 -10.50
N LYS A 758 -51.55 42.58 -9.51
CA LYS A 758 -52.81 43.28 -9.74
C LYS A 758 -52.49 44.63 -10.40
N GLN A 759 -53.05 44.88 -11.58
CA GLN A 759 -53.07 46.21 -12.19
C GLN A 759 -53.96 47.16 -11.37
N PRO A 760 -53.62 48.45 -11.24
CA PRO A 760 -54.59 49.46 -10.87
C PRO A 760 -55.46 49.83 -12.07
N LEU A 761 -56.75 50.03 -11.82
CA LEU A 761 -57.71 50.61 -12.74
C LEU A 761 -57.50 52.13 -12.81
N ARG A 762 -57.16 52.59 -14.03
CA ARG A 762 -57.01 53.97 -14.55
C ARG A 762 -55.99 54.88 -13.89
#